data_AF-A0A497JU94-F1
#
_entry.id   AF-A0A497JU94-F1
#
_cell.length_a   1.000
_cell.length_b   1.000
_cell.length_c   1.000
_cell.angle_alpha   90.00
_cell.angle_beta   90.00
_cell.angle_gamma   90.00
#
_symmetry.space_group_name_H-M   'P 1'
#
loop_
_entity.id
_entity.type
_entity.pdbx_description
1 polymer ?
#
loop_
_entity_poly.entity_id
_entity_poly.type
_entity_poly.pdbx_seq_one_letter_code
_entity_poly.pdbx_strand_id
1 'polypeptide(L)'
;MRKAVFLVATLCKDPTPQFPLRDTDLELLGAIADEAGLEAEVVFVTTEAKYAGAEKKLRAPILKAAHSRVLEEIGAINPDYVFAFGRMAMACLINKGSSVLKHYRRKANDIEGVACPVFVTDSLSRIMVQPGIRKWLRLDILAAVRGYNETQWGEHTLLTPDMPEWSVMPDEFQQVEKIGFDLETYPGVDPWAPDSRIRMAILSAARGRATVVQTHNGELPDWVLGLLADVRIVKGGSNIAFDHRWCARFGYEVNNLHDTETAEHIIDCTDPNKNLKYLALRYEPKLNDYNRDLDEKIKQLGGWEFLTDEEMYQYAGGDGEASIACMLQQQETIASRADHTQIWKLMRDVYPVQCHMNNVGLRVDPVLNQELYDGMSLKLSELILSIQQVLGPINPASATALSKALVSNIKGIDLRVKQWKRILSDDEEEEISTDRTILMREAHRHPIIGTVLEFRKWNKMFGSFVKALRDKHMVQQYNGMFVYPSYLSARAETLRFASKNPNAQQLPRKPGEEESPLLNVKRQFISRFDGGTLLQADYGQMEVRIAAQESQDGALLAAIGVGRDVHSETASKMFRVDAGDVTEEMRYRAKTINFGVIYGMGPGRLSKILDISRKDASDVIGAYFRVYPQLRHYINESYNKVMRDLSITTPFGHTRTFVRPNYGNWEGFEGARIKRQGFNTIIQSTAACVMYVALIEVHAALAG
;
A
#
# COMPACT_ATOMS: atom_id res chain seq x y z
N MET A 1 -11.64 39.19 3.93
CA MET A 1 -11.21 37.81 3.61
C MET A 1 -12.12 37.27 2.52
N ARG A 2 -11.70 36.26 1.76
CA ARG A 2 -12.61 35.63 0.79
C ARG A 2 -13.65 34.81 1.55
N LYS A 3 -14.91 34.91 1.18
CA LYS A 3 -16.00 34.17 1.83
C LYS A 3 -15.99 32.73 1.36
N ALA A 4 -16.17 31.79 2.27
CA ALA A 4 -16.28 30.38 1.94
C ALA A 4 -17.49 29.75 2.63
N VAL A 5 -18.07 28.74 1.98
CA VAL A 5 -19.01 27.83 2.62
C VAL A 5 -18.32 26.49 2.84
N PHE A 6 -18.28 26.03 4.09
CA PHE A 6 -17.90 24.68 4.43
C PHE A 6 -19.18 23.83 4.51
N LEU A 7 -19.48 23.13 3.42
CA LEU A 7 -20.65 22.27 3.34
C LEU A 7 -20.35 20.91 3.97
N VAL A 8 -20.99 20.66 5.11
CA VAL A 8 -20.80 19.46 5.92
C VAL A 8 -22.07 18.62 5.92
N ALA A 9 -21.89 17.31 5.90
CA ALA A 9 -22.98 16.34 5.88
C ALA A 9 -24.05 16.60 6.96
N THR A 10 -23.69 16.63 8.24
CA THR A 10 -24.63 16.93 9.32
C THR A 10 -23.90 17.10 10.66
N LEU A 11 -24.48 17.89 11.56
CA LEU A 11 -24.21 17.84 12.99
C LEU A 11 -25.27 17.02 13.70
N CYS A 12 -24.84 16.13 14.61
CA CYS A 12 -25.71 15.70 15.69
C CYS A 12 -25.76 16.83 16.72
N LYS A 13 -26.90 17.51 16.87
CA LYS A 13 -27.09 18.46 17.99
C LYS A 13 -27.13 17.77 19.36
N ASP A 14 -27.41 16.47 19.39
CA ASP A 14 -27.38 15.64 20.60
C ASP A 14 -26.14 14.72 20.59
N PRO A 15 -25.05 15.06 21.32
CA PRO A 15 -23.88 14.21 21.38
C PRO A 15 -24.24 12.84 21.97
N THR A 16 -24.01 11.77 21.20
CA THR A 16 -24.02 10.41 21.75
C THR A 16 -22.58 10.00 22.07
N PRO A 17 -22.34 9.09 23.03
CA PRO A 17 -21.00 8.55 23.30
C PRO A 17 -20.31 7.95 22.05
N GLN A 18 -21.09 7.63 21.01
CA GLN A 18 -20.65 7.00 19.78
C GLN A 18 -20.21 8.01 18.70
N PHE A 19 -20.71 9.25 18.74
CA PHE A 19 -20.36 10.33 17.82
C PHE A 19 -20.40 11.69 18.53
N PRO A 20 -19.45 11.96 19.44
CA PRO A 20 -19.29 13.30 19.95
C PRO A 20 -18.82 14.18 18.80
N LEU A 21 -19.63 15.18 18.42
CA LEU A 21 -18.99 16.41 18.01
C LEU A 21 -18.12 16.87 19.15
N ARG A 22 -16.87 17.17 18.83
CA ARG A 22 -15.98 17.88 19.72
C ARG A 22 -15.88 19.27 19.12
N ASP A 23 -16.08 20.31 19.91
CA ASP A 23 -15.86 21.70 19.50
C ASP A 23 -14.52 21.86 18.74
N THR A 24 -13.55 21.00 19.06
CA THR A 24 -12.26 20.81 18.37
C THR A 24 -12.31 20.60 16.85
N ASP A 25 -13.37 20.02 16.27
CA ASP A 25 -13.43 19.81 14.80
C ASP A 25 -13.93 21.08 14.08
N LEU A 26 -14.78 21.88 14.72
CA LEU A 26 -15.15 23.21 14.23
C LEU A 26 -14.01 24.21 14.47
N GLU A 27 -13.31 24.12 15.61
CA GLU A 27 -12.07 24.86 15.87
C GLU A 27 -10.99 24.54 14.83
N LEU A 28 -10.84 23.27 14.43
CA LEU A 28 -9.92 22.87 13.36
C LEU A 28 -10.28 23.54 12.03
N LEU A 29 -11.57 23.53 11.66
CA LEU A 29 -12.02 24.21 10.46
C LEU A 29 -11.79 25.72 10.53
N GLY A 30 -12.04 26.34 11.67
CA GLY A 30 -11.71 27.74 11.92
C GLY A 30 -10.22 28.01 11.73
N ALA A 31 -9.35 27.22 12.35
CA ALA A 31 -7.90 27.36 12.22
C ALA A 31 -7.41 27.17 10.77
N ILE A 32 -7.98 26.21 10.02
CA ILE A 32 -7.64 26.03 8.61
C ILE A 32 -8.16 27.20 7.76
N ALA A 33 -9.36 27.71 8.06
CA ALA A 33 -9.92 28.88 7.37
C ALA A 33 -9.06 30.13 7.62
N ASP A 34 -8.65 30.38 8.86
CA ASP A 34 -7.76 31.47 9.24
C ASP A 34 -6.42 31.38 8.51
N GLU A 35 -5.81 30.18 8.51
CA GLU A 35 -4.57 29.93 7.77
C GLU A 35 -4.72 30.16 6.26
N ALA A 36 -5.89 29.82 5.71
CA ALA A 36 -6.21 30.03 4.30
C ALA A 36 -6.66 31.48 3.99
N GLY A 37 -6.84 32.35 4.99
CA GLY A 37 -7.36 33.71 4.82
C GLY A 37 -8.83 33.75 4.37
N LEU A 38 -9.64 32.80 4.85
CA LEU A 38 -11.06 32.64 4.55
C LEU A 38 -11.95 33.10 5.71
N GLU A 39 -13.06 33.75 5.37
CA GLU A 39 -14.21 33.91 6.25
C GLU A 39 -15.20 32.79 5.93
N ALA A 40 -15.12 31.67 6.68
CA ALA A 40 -15.85 30.45 6.37
C ALA A 40 -17.12 30.29 7.22
N GLU A 41 -18.26 30.11 6.56
CA GLU A 41 -19.53 29.73 7.18
C GLU A 41 -19.82 28.25 6.98
N VAL A 42 -20.26 27.55 8.02
CA VAL A 42 -20.55 26.11 7.94
C VAL A 42 -22.02 25.89 7.62
N VAL A 43 -22.30 25.26 6.47
CA VAL A 43 -23.64 24.88 6.03
C VAL A 43 -23.82 23.38 6.22
N PHE A 44 -24.96 22.95 6.77
CA PHE A 44 -25.24 21.53 7.00
C PHE A 44 -26.20 20.99 5.95
N VAL A 45 -25.90 19.81 5.38
CA VAL A 45 -26.82 19.12 4.46
C VAL A 45 -28.08 18.63 5.19
N THR A 46 -27.95 18.12 6.41
CA THR A 46 -29.10 17.73 7.25
C THR A 46 -28.82 17.96 8.73
N THR A 47 -29.86 18.09 9.54
CA THR A 47 -29.81 18.17 11.01
C THR A 47 -30.27 16.86 11.67
N GLU A 48 -30.62 15.84 10.88
CA GLU A 48 -31.07 14.55 11.38
C GLU A 48 -29.91 13.72 11.96
N ALA A 49 -29.94 13.50 13.29
CA ALA A 49 -28.94 12.76 14.05
C ALA A 49 -28.55 11.39 13.45
N LYS A 50 -29.47 10.68 12.79
CA LYS A 50 -29.22 9.34 12.22
C LYS A 50 -28.22 9.32 11.05
N TYR A 51 -27.95 10.49 10.45
CA TYR A 51 -26.94 10.67 9.41
C TYR A 51 -25.61 11.23 9.96
N ALA A 52 -25.52 11.52 11.27
CA ALA A 52 -24.31 12.01 11.89
C ALA A 52 -23.17 10.98 11.83
N GLY A 53 -21.98 11.45 11.47
CA GLY A 53 -20.74 10.66 11.49
C GLY A 53 -20.67 9.52 10.47
N ALA A 54 -21.67 9.33 9.62
CA ALA A 54 -21.72 8.25 8.66
C ALA A 54 -21.97 8.83 7.26
N GLU A 55 -21.06 8.61 6.31
CA GLU A 55 -21.26 8.93 4.88
C GLU A 55 -22.36 8.02 4.26
N LYS A 56 -23.55 7.99 4.87
CA LYS A 56 -24.71 7.23 4.40
C LYS A 56 -25.29 7.92 3.18
N LYS A 57 -25.89 7.13 2.30
CA LYS A 57 -26.71 7.62 1.21
C LYS A 57 -27.99 8.24 1.80
N LEU A 58 -28.27 9.49 1.45
CA LEU A 58 -29.56 10.12 1.76
C LEU A 58 -30.64 9.50 0.87
N ARG A 59 -31.82 9.23 1.44
CA ARG A 59 -33.00 8.84 0.66
C ARG A 59 -33.39 9.98 -0.27
N ALA A 60 -33.87 9.66 -1.47
CA ALA A 60 -34.16 10.66 -2.51
C ALA A 60 -35.04 11.84 -2.06
N PRO A 61 -36.11 11.65 -1.25
CA PRO A 61 -36.93 12.77 -0.78
C PRO A 61 -36.16 13.73 0.14
N ILE A 62 -35.35 13.17 1.05
CA ILE A 62 -34.52 13.94 1.99
C ILE A 62 -33.42 14.67 1.23
N LEU A 63 -32.79 14.00 0.26
CA LEU A 63 -31.77 14.59 -0.59
C LEU A 63 -32.31 15.79 -1.37
N LYS A 64 -33.49 15.66 -1.99
CA LYS A 64 -34.11 16.72 -2.78
C LYS A 64 -34.47 17.93 -1.91
N ALA A 65 -35.04 17.71 -0.73
CA ALA A 65 -35.35 18.79 0.22
C ALA A 65 -34.09 19.49 0.73
N ALA A 66 -33.04 18.72 1.06
CA ALA A 66 -31.76 19.25 1.49
C ALA A 66 -31.08 20.07 0.38
N HIS A 67 -31.11 19.59 -0.87
CA HIS A 67 -30.53 20.27 -2.03
C HIS A 67 -31.08 21.69 -2.20
N SER A 68 -32.40 21.86 -2.26
CA SER A 68 -33.00 23.20 -2.44
C SER A 68 -32.63 24.17 -1.32
N ARG A 69 -32.69 23.73 -0.05
CA ARG A 69 -32.31 24.56 1.10
C ARG A 69 -30.82 24.92 1.09
N VAL A 70 -29.94 23.96 0.82
CA VAL A 70 -28.49 24.18 0.79
C VAL A 70 -28.12 25.18 -0.30
N LEU A 71 -28.74 25.12 -1.48
CA LEU A 71 -28.51 26.11 -2.53
C LEU A 71 -28.99 27.51 -2.13
N GLU A 72 -30.13 27.61 -1.44
CA GLU A 72 -30.63 28.89 -0.91
C GLU A 72 -29.67 29.49 0.15
N GLU A 73 -29.18 28.67 1.08
CA GLU A 73 -28.20 29.10 2.09
C GLU A 73 -26.87 29.51 1.46
N ILE A 74 -26.34 28.73 0.51
CA ILE A 74 -25.14 29.10 -0.27
C ILE A 74 -25.37 30.42 -1.00
N GLY A 75 -26.53 30.59 -1.65
CA GLY A 75 -26.88 31.81 -2.37
C GLY A 75 -26.97 33.04 -1.45
N ALA A 76 -27.49 32.88 -0.23
CA ALA A 76 -27.59 33.96 0.75
C ALA A 76 -26.21 34.42 1.28
N ILE A 77 -25.28 33.48 1.47
CA ILE A 77 -23.91 33.78 1.90
C ILE A 77 -23.12 34.45 0.76
N ASN A 78 -23.43 34.06 -0.47
CA ASN A 78 -22.74 34.48 -1.70
C ASN A 78 -21.20 34.28 -1.60
N PRO A 79 -20.73 33.03 -1.42
CA PRO A 79 -19.32 32.76 -1.14
C PRO A 79 -18.46 32.79 -2.40
N ASP A 80 -17.17 33.09 -2.22
CA ASP A 80 -16.13 32.91 -3.24
C ASP A 80 -15.78 31.43 -3.46
N TYR A 81 -16.01 30.58 -2.45
CA TYR A 81 -15.70 29.15 -2.49
C TYR A 81 -16.75 28.29 -1.77
N VAL A 82 -16.99 27.09 -2.27
CA VAL A 82 -17.72 26.05 -1.52
C VAL A 82 -16.82 24.84 -1.34
N PHE A 83 -16.66 24.37 -0.11
CA PHE A 83 -15.93 23.14 0.21
C PHE A 83 -16.92 22.06 0.67
N ALA A 84 -17.10 21.03 -0.15
CA ALA A 84 -17.95 19.87 0.14
C ALA A 84 -17.15 18.78 0.86
N PHE A 85 -17.47 18.55 2.14
CA PHE A 85 -16.79 17.56 2.98
C PHE A 85 -17.43 16.16 2.85
N GLY A 86 -16.89 15.35 1.95
CA GLY A 86 -17.27 13.96 1.72
C GLY A 86 -18.43 13.75 0.74
N ARG A 87 -18.77 12.47 0.51
CA ARG A 87 -19.76 12.06 -0.52
C ARG A 87 -21.13 12.68 -0.34
N MET A 88 -21.56 12.83 0.90
CA MET A 88 -22.93 13.29 1.20
C MET A 88 -23.11 14.78 0.89
N ALA A 89 -22.11 15.61 1.22
CA ALA A 89 -22.06 17.02 0.83
C ALA A 89 -22.16 17.15 -0.69
N MET A 90 -21.32 16.39 -1.41
CA MET A 90 -21.33 16.42 -2.87
C MET A 90 -22.64 15.89 -3.48
N ALA A 91 -23.16 14.77 -2.98
CA ALA A 91 -24.42 14.19 -3.42
C ALA A 91 -25.60 15.17 -3.28
N CYS A 92 -25.61 15.96 -2.20
CA CYS A 92 -26.58 17.01 -1.97
C CYS A 92 -26.46 18.13 -3.00
N LEU A 93 -25.25 18.63 -3.26
CA LEU A 93 -25.04 19.69 -4.25
C LEU A 93 -25.50 19.31 -5.65
N ILE A 94 -25.23 18.08 -6.10
CA ILE A 94 -25.59 17.63 -7.46
C ILE A 94 -26.95 16.92 -7.54
N ASN A 95 -27.67 16.80 -6.42
CA ASN A 95 -28.93 16.07 -6.31
C ASN A 95 -28.88 14.63 -6.88
N LYS A 96 -27.78 13.90 -6.65
CA LYS A 96 -27.62 12.49 -7.07
C LYS A 96 -27.31 11.60 -5.88
N GLY A 97 -28.09 10.54 -5.70
CA GLY A 97 -28.01 9.64 -4.54
C GLY A 97 -26.70 8.85 -4.39
N SER A 98 -25.78 8.90 -5.34
CA SER A 98 -24.43 8.37 -5.16
C SER A 98 -23.44 9.10 -6.06
N SER A 99 -22.46 9.75 -5.44
CA SER A 99 -21.24 10.20 -6.13
C SER A 99 -20.08 9.30 -5.70
N VAL A 100 -19.31 8.83 -6.67
CA VAL A 100 -18.04 8.14 -6.39
C VAL A 100 -17.00 9.24 -6.19
N LEU A 101 -16.55 9.46 -4.95
CA LEU A 101 -15.50 10.43 -4.58
C LEU A 101 -14.21 10.31 -5.41
N LYS A 102 -13.97 9.17 -6.09
CA LYS A 102 -12.75 8.90 -6.86
C LYS A 102 -12.43 9.98 -7.91
N HIS A 103 -13.42 10.70 -8.42
CA HIS A 103 -13.23 11.71 -9.46
C HIS A 103 -13.30 13.16 -8.94
N TYR A 104 -13.59 13.37 -7.65
CA TYR A 104 -14.04 14.67 -7.15
C TYR A 104 -13.12 15.37 -6.16
N ARG A 105 -11.95 14.84 -5.78
CA ARG A 105 -11.00 15.51 -4.85
C ARG A 105 -10.33 16.77 -5.44
N ARG A 106 -11.12 17.65 -6.08
CA ARG A 106 -10.76 18.81 -6.92
C ARG A 106 -11.97 19.74 -7.06
N LYS A 107 -11.84 20.80 -7.87
CA LYS A 107 -12.97 21.58 -8.37
C LYS A 107 -14.01 20.64 -9.01
N ALA A 108 -15.20 20.56 -8.44
CA ALA A 108 -16.38 20.04 -9.09
C ALA A 108 -16.86 21.10 -10.08
N ASN A 109 -16.66 20.85 -11.37
CA ASN A 109 -17.08 21.79 -12.41
C ASN A 109 -18.60 21.91 -12.45
N ASP A 110 -19.07 23.16 -12.58
CA ASP A 110 -20.42 23.59 -12.95
C ASP A 110 -21.54 22.88 -12.19
N ILE A 111 -21.57 23.06 -10.88
CA ILE A 111 -22.74 22.69 -10.07
C ILE A 111 -23.84 23.70 -10.34
N GLU A 112 -24.91 23.25 -10.99
CA GLU A 112 -26.10 24.05 -11.24
C GLU A 112 -26.62 24.68 -9.93
N GLY A 113 -26.80 26.01 -9.94
CA GLY A 113 -27.25 26.78 -8.78
C GLY A 113 -26.15 27.25 -7.82
N VAL A 114 -24.87 26.94 -8.08
CA VAL A 114 -23.73 27.47 -7.31
C VAL A 114 -22.85 28.32 -8.22
N ALA A 115 -22.77 29.63 -7.94
CA ALA A 115 -22.08 30.60 -8.80
C ALA A 115 -20.54 30.66 -8.61
N CYS A 116 -19.98 29.84 -7.72
CA CYS A 116 -18.57 29.84 -7.37
C CYS A 116 -17.94 28.43 -7.48
N PRO A 117 -16.60 28.32 -7.51
CA PRO A 117 -15.93 27.02 -7.53
C PRO A 117 -16.28 26.18 -6.29
N VAL A 118 -16.69 24.94 -6.54
CA VAL A 118 -16.94 23.94 -5.50
C VAL A 118 -15.76 22.98 -5.44
N PHE A 119 -15.17 22.75 -4.29
CA PHE A 119 -14.10 21.77 -4.07
C PHE A 119 -14.61 20.63 -3.20
N VAL A 120 -14.25 19.38 -3.50
CA VAL A 120 -14.58 18.25 -2.61
C VAL A 120 -13.34 17.78 -1.88
N THR A 121 -13.49 17.56 -0.58
CA THR A 121 -12.44 17.01 0.29
C THR A 121 -13.01 15.86 1.13
N ASP A 122 -12.17 15.24 1.95
CA ASP A 122 -12.57 14.15 2.84
C ASP A 122 -13.63 14.59 3.86
N SER A 123 -14.52 13.68 4.26
CA SER A 123 -15.50 14.00 5.30
C SER A 123 -14.81 14.25 6.64
N LEU A 124 -15.24 15.29 7.38
CA LEU A 124 -14.82 15.55 8.75
C LEU A 124 -15.06 14.36 9.68
N SER A 125 -16.12 13.59 9.44
CA SER A 125 -16.39 12.36 10.19
C SER A 125 -15.22 11.38 10.14
N ARG A 126 -14.44 11.38 9.04
CA ARG A 126 -13.27 10.52 8.91
C ARG A 126 -12.13 10.95 9.83
N ILE A 127 -12.06 12.20 10.31
CA ILE A 127 -11.03 12.64 11.27
C ILE A 127 -11.13 11.84 12.58
N MET A 128 -12.36 11.63 13.07
CA MET A 128 -12.61 10.86 14.30
C MET A 128 -12.07 9.44 14.19
N VAL A 129 -12.10 8.92 12.97
CA VAL A 129 -11.71 7.55 12.66
C VAL A 129 -10.24 7.49 12.28
N GLN A 130 -9.72 8.43 11.50
CA GLN A 130 -8.37 8.44 10.93
C GLN A 130 -7.75 9.84 11.10
N PRO A 131 -7.05 10.11 12.22
CA PRO A 131 -6.50 11.43 12.53
C PRO A 131 -5.57 12.02 11.46
N GLY A 132 -4.85 11.17 10.71
CA GLY A 132 -3.97 11.58 9.62
C GLY A 132 -4.67 12.40 8.52
N ILE A 133 -5.99 12.28 8.38
CA ILE A 133 -6.80 13.06 7.43
C ILE A 133 -6.75 14.56 7.70
N ARG A 134 -6.45 15.00 8.92
CA ARG A 134 -6.34 16.44 9.25
C ARG A 134 -5.33 17.14 8.35
N LYS A 135 -4.17 16.51 8.11
CA LYS A 135 -3.15 17.01 7.18
C LYS A 135 -3.74 17.22 5.78
N TRP A 136 -4.48 16.22 5.30
CA TRP A 136 -5.04 16.20 3.95
C TRP A 136 -6.14 17.25 3.76
N LEU A 137 -7.04 17.42 4.73
CA LEU A 137 -8.07 18.47 4.71
C LEU A 137 -7.47 19.87 4.64
N ARG A 138 -6.44 20.13 5.47
CA ARG A 138 -5.71 21.39 5.46
C ARG A 138 -5.10 21.68 4.09
N LEU A 139 -4.38 20.71 3.52
CA LEU A 139 -3.72 20.88 2.22
C LEU A 139 -4.73 21.11 1.07
N ASP A 140 -5.85 20.38 1.07
CA ASP A 140 -6.89 20.53 0.04
C ASP A 140 -7.53 21.95 0.07
N ILE A 141 -7.77 22.51 1.27
CA ILE A 141 -8.33 23.87 1.40
C ILE A 141 -7.32 24.94 0.97
N LEU A 142 -6.08 24.85 1.44
CA LEU A 142 -5.02 25.77 1.05
C LEU A 142 -4.77 25.75 -0.47
N ALA A 143 -4.82 24.58 -1.09
CA ALA A 143 -4.72 24.40 -2.53
C ALA A 143 -5.82 25.17 -3.29
N ALA A 144 -7.07 25.03 -2.88
CA ALA A 144 -8.21 25.68 -3.51
C ALA A 144 -8.15 27.22 -3.46
N VAL A 145 -7.81 27.78 -2.30
CA VAL A 145 -7.78 29.25 -2.09
C VAL A 145 -6.67 29.93 -2.88
N ARG A 146 -5.60 29.20 -3.19
CA ARG A 146 -4.53 29.69 -4.06
C ARG A 146 -4.94 29.75 -5.55
N GLY A 147 -6.16 29.34 -5.90
CA GLY A 147 -6.77 29.59 -7.21
C GLY A 147 -6.46 28.53 -8.27
N TYR A 148 -6.03 27.34 -7.86
CA TYR A 148 -5.58 26.29 -8.77
C TYR A 148 -6.76 25.44 -9.28
N ASN A 149 -7.56 26.05 -10.15
CA ASN A 149 -8.71 25.43 -10.82
C ASN A 149 -8.34 24.73 -12.14
N GLU A 150 -7.26 25.20 -12.75
CA GLU A 150 -6.67 24.72 -13.99
C GLU A 150 -5.18 24.51 -13.74
N THR A 151 -4.55 23.65 -14.55
CA THR A 151 -3.10 23.45 -14.46
C THR A 151 -2.39 24.74 -14.86
N GLN A 152 -1.59 25.26 -13.93
CA GLN A 152 -0.70 26.39 -14.14
C GLN A 152 0.73 25.87 -14.18
N TRP A 153 1.27 25.80 -15.38
CA TRP A 153 2.64 25.34 -15.63
C TRP A 153 3.66 26.36 -15.16
N GLY A 154 4.79 25.86 -14.65
CA GLY A 154 5.98 26.66 -14.45
C GLY A 154 6.72 26.99 -15.76
N GLU A 155 7.95 27.45 -15.62
CA GLU A 155 8.87 27.65 -16.74
C GLU A 155 9.47 26.30 -17.15
N HIS A 156 9.00 25.74 -18.26
CA HIS A 156 9.55 24.51 -18.81
C HIS A 156 10.44 24.82 -20.01
N THR A 157 11.60 24.17 -20.08
CA THR A 157 12.56 24.29 -21.19
C THR A 157 12.74 22.93 -21.85
N LEU A 158 12.60 22.87 -23.17
CA LEU A 158 12.92 21.69 -23.97
C LEU A 158 14.33 21.84 -24.57
N LEU A 159 15.19 20.85 -24.34
CA LEU A 159 16.50 20.72 -25.00
C LEU A 159 16.46 19.51 -25.93
N THR A 160 16.58 19.73 -27.23
CA THR A 160 16.62 18.68 -28.25
C THR A 160 18.02 18.49 -28.82
N PRO A 161 18.39 17.29 -29.32
CA PRO A 161 19.77 17.02 -29.78
C PRO A 161 20.30 17.91 -30.91
N ASP A 162 19.42 18.58 -31.66
CA ASP A 162 19.77 19.53 -32.71
C ASP A 162 20.13 20.93 -32.19
N MET A 163 19.88 21.20 -30.90
CA MET A 163 20.24 22.46 -30.24
C MET A 163 21.69 22.43 -29.73
N PRO A 164 22.52 23.46 -30.01
CA PRO A 164 23.87 23.57 -29.42
C PRO A 164 23.87 23.51 -27.89
N GLU A 165 22.81 24.04 -27.26
CA GLU A 165 22.60 24.08 -25.82
C GLU A 165 22.41 22.69 -25.21
N TRP A 166 22.04 21.68 -25.99
CA TRP A 166 21.81 20.32 -25.50
C TRP A 166 23.02 19.71 -24.79
N SER A 167 24.22 20.00 -25.31
CA SER A 167 25.49 19.50 -24.76
C SER A 167 26.04 20.36 -23.62
N VAL A 168 25.39 21.48 -23.30
CA VAL A 168 25.88 22.47 -22.33
C VAL A 168 24.99 22.44 -21.10
N MET A 169 25.60 22.28 -19.92
CA MET A 169 24.86 22.33 -18.66
C MET A 169 24.23 23.73 -18.48
N PRO A 170 22.90 23.83 -18.30
CA PRO A 170 22.26 25.10 -17.97
C PRO A 170 22.78 25.67 -16.65
N ASP A 171 22.88 27.01 -16.56
CA ASP A 171 23.41 27.72 -15.37
C ASP A 171 22.70 27.33 -14.08
N GLU A 172 21.40 27.03 -14.14
CA GLU A 172 20.61 26.64 -12.97
C GLU A 172 21.08 25.33 -12.33
N PHE A 173 21.84 24.48 -13.03
CA PHE A 173 22.35 23.21 -12.53
C PHE A 173 23.82 23.25 -12.07
N GLN A 174 24.54 24.36 -12.27
CA GLN A 174 25.97 24.44 -11.93
C GLN A 174 26.25 24.37 -10.42
N GLN A 175 25.32 24.81 -9.57
CA GLN A 175 25.47 24.88 -8.11
C GLN A 175 24.21 24.37 -7.38
N VAL A 176 23.73 23.19 -7.75
CA VAL A 176 22.57 22.57 -7.10
C VAL A 176 22.98 21.54 -6.06
N GLU A 177 22.26 21.52 -4.94
CA GLU A 177 22.37 20.46 -3.94
C GLU A 177 21.31 19.36 -4.16
N LYS A 178 20.25 19.68 -4.90
CA LYS A 178 19.07 18.83 -5.08
C LYS A 178 18.46 19.10 -6.44
N ILE A 179 17.95 18.04 -7.07
CA ILE A 179 17.21 18.12 -8.33
C ILE A 179 15.96 17.23 -8.25
N GLY A 180 14.87 17.68 -8.86
CA GLY A 180 13.83 16.77 -9.31
C GLY A 180 14.35 15.96 -10.49
N PHE A 181 14.05 14.66 -10.54
CA PHE A 181 14.50 13.76 -11.60
C PHE A 181 13.41 12.75 -11.95
N ASP A 182 13.19 12.57 -13.25
CA ASP A 182 12.26 11.60 -13.83
C ASP A 182 12.71 11.23 -15.26
N LEU A 183 12.30 10.06 -15.75
CA LEU A 183 12.58 9.57 -17.10
C LEU A 183 11.30 9.18 -17.84
N GLU A 184 11.23 9.61 -19.10
CA GLU A 184 10.29 9.03 -20.07
C GLU A 184 10.97 7.99 -20.92
N THR A 185 10.28 6.90 -21.22
CA THR A 185 10.87 5.72 -21.85
C THR A 185 10.05 5.23 -23.05
N TYR A 186 10.67 4.46 -23.93
CA TYR A 186 10.04 3.89 -25.12
C TYR A 186 10.42 2.41 -25.25
N PRO A 187 9.55 1.51 -25.77
CA PRO A 187 8.13 1.73 -26.10
C PRO A 187 7.20 1.64 -24.88
N GLY A 188 7.75 1.59 -23.67
CA GLY A 188 6.95 1.49 -22.46
C GLY A 188 7.85 1.30 -21.24
N VAL A 189 7.37 0.54 -20.27
CA VAL A 189 7.98 0.44 -18.93
C VAL A 189 9.05 -0.64 -18.77
N ASP A 190 9.30 -1.43 -19.82
CA ASP A 190 10.25 -2.55 -19.78
C ASP A 190 11.60 -2.15 -20.42
N PRO A 191 12.68 -1.99 -19.62
CA PRO A 191 14.01 -1.62 -20.11
C PRO A 191 14.71 -2.72 -20.91
N TRP A 192 14.08 -3.90 -21.04
CA TRP A 192 14.58 -4.99 -21.87
C TRP A 192 13.70 -5.28 -23.08
N ALA A 193 12.65 -4.49 -23.32
CA ALA A 193 11.88 -4.59 -24.55
C ALA A 193 12.77 -4.33 -25.78
N PRO A 194 12.43 -4.88 -26.96
CA PRO A 194 13.01 -4.46 -28.22
C PRO A 194 12.91 -2.94 -28.38
N ASP A 195 13.95 -2.32 -28.92
CA ASP A 195 14.04 -0.86 -29.12
C ASP A 195 13.91 -0.01 -27.84
N SER A 196 14.09 -0.64 -26.67
CA SER A 196 14.10 0.05 -25.38
C SER A 196 15.12 1.17 -25.39
N ARG A 197 14.66 2.38 -25.09
CA ARG A 197 15.50 3.57 -24.94
C ARG A 197 14.89 4.55 -23.96
N ILE A 198 15.74 5.33 -23.32
CA ILE A 198 15.30 6.55 -22.63
C ILE A 198 14.84 7.52 -23.73
N ARG A 199 13.64 8.07 -23.62
CA ARG A 199 13.09 9.04 -24.59
C ARG A 199 13.47 10.45 -24.17
N MET A 200 13.27 10.77 -22.89
CA MET A 200 13.56 12.07 -22.28
C MET A 200 14.04 11.88 -20.84
N ALA A 201 14.89 12.78 -20.37
CA ALA A 201 15.17 12.97 -18.94
C ALA A 201 14.66 14.33 -18.50
N ILE A 202 14.08 14.39 -17.31
CA ILE A 202 13.52 15.61 -16.74
C ILE A 202 14.34 15.98 -15.52
N LEU A 203 14.73 17.25 -15.46
CA LEU A 203 15.50 17.81 -14.36
C LEU A 203 14.87 19.10 -13.86
N SER A 204 14.79 19.26 -12.55
CA SER A 204 14.25 20.48 -11.94
C SER A 204 15.13 20.97 -10.80
N ALA A 205 15.80 22.11 -10.97
CA ALA A 205 16.62 22.73 -9.92
C ALA A 205 15.80 23.44 -8.84
N ALA A 206 14.59 23.90 -9.18
CA ALA A 206 13.72 24.66 -8.29
C ALA A 206 12.23 24.40 -8.58
N ARG A 207 11.36 24.75 -7.61
CA ARG A 207 9.91 24.74 -7.82
C ARG A 207 9.53 25.67 -8.99
N GLY A 208 8.52 25.29 -9.75
CA GLY A 208 8.06 26.12 -10.88
C GLY A 208 8.96 26.03 -12.11
N ARG A 209 9.93 25.12 -12.16
CA ARG A 209 10.84 24.96 -13.29
C ARG A 209 11.07 23.50 -13.63
N ALA A 210 11.23 23.22 -14.92
CA ALA A 210 11.66 21.93 -15.41
C ALA A 210 12.45 22.08 -16.71
N THR A 211 13.54 21.34 -16.84
CA THR A 211 14.31 21.18 -18.06
C THR A 211 14.10 19.76 -18.56
N VAL A 212 13.42 19.62 -19.69
CA VAL A 212 13.15 18.35 -20.37
C VAL A 212 14.21 18.16 -21.45
N VAL A 213 15.03 17.13 -21.29
CA VAL A 213 16.14 16.82 -22.19
C VAL A 213 15.74 15.62 -23.05
N GLN A 214 15.47 15.85 -24.33
CA GLN A 214 15.21 14.78 -25.28
C GLN A 214 16.53 14.05 -25.61
N THR A 215 16.52 12.72 -25.63
CA THR A 215 17.74 11.94 -25.86
C THR A 215 18.18 11.92 -27.33
N HIS A 216 19.48 11.73 -27.57
CA HIS A 216 20.02 11.40 -28.88
C HIS A 216 20.13 9.87 -29.02
N ASN A 217 19.27 9.22 -29.81
CA ASN A 217 19.24 7.76 -29.95
C ASN A 217 19.14 6.97 -28.62
N GLY A 218 18.57 7.57 -27.57
CA GLY A 218 18.51 6.98 -26.23
C GLY A 218 19.64 7.38 -25.28
N GLU A 219 20.63 8.13 -25.76
CA GLU A 219 21.76 8.63 -24.98
C GLU A 219 21.46 9.99 -24.35
N LEU A 220 21.90 10.15 -23.10
CA LEU A 220 21.78 11.38 -22.32
C LEU A 220 23.09 12.18 -22.44
N PRO A 221 23.04 13.53 -22.39
CA PRO A 221 24.24 14.34 -22.46
C PRO A 221 25.10 14.18 -21.19
N ASP A 222 26.42 14.33 -21.34
CA ASP A 222 27.40 14.10 -20.26
C ASP A 222 27.11 14.89 -18.98
N TRP A 223 26.58 16.11 -19.11
CA TRP A 223 26.25 16.94 -17.95
C TRP A 223 25.07 16.37 -17.14
N VAL A 224 24.09 15.72 -17.78
CA VAL A 224 23.00 15.01 -17.09
C VAL A 224 23.60 13.81 -16.35
N LEU A 225 24.43 13.02 -17.02
CA LEU A 225 25.11 11.87 -16.42
C LEU A 225 25.97 12.29 -15.21
N GLY A 226 26.68 13.41 -15.32
CA GLY A 226 27.45 14.01 -14.24
C GLY A 226 26.60 14.38 -13.02
N LEU A 227 25.43 14.99 -13.22
CA LEU A 227 24.49 15.29 -12.14
C LEU A 227 23.95 14.01 -11.48
N LEU A 228 23.59 13.00 -12.27
CA LEU A 228 23.07 11.73 -11.77
C LEU A 228 24.10 10.95 -10.94
N ALA A 229 25.36 10.93 -11.38
CA ALA A 229 26.44 10.25 -10.68
C ALA A 229 26.89 10.99 -9.40
N ASP A 230 26.72 12.31 -9.30
CA ASP A 230 27.24 13.08 -8.16
C ASP A 230 26.55 12.73 -6.83
N VAL A 231 27.28 12.10 -5.92
CA VAL A 231 26.80 11.69 -4.59
C VAL A 231 26.36 12.85 -3.69
N ARG A 232 26.81 14.08 -3.97
CA ARG A 232 26.48 15.29 -3.19
C ARG A 232 25.09 15.82 -3.54
N ILE A 233 24.60 15.53 -4.75
CA ILE A 233 23.33 16.03 -5.26
C ILE A 233 22.23 15.02 -4.97
N VAL A 234 21.16 15.45 -4.29
CA VAL A 234 19.99 14.60 -4.03
C VAL A 234 19.09 14.56 -5.27
N LYS A 235 18.67 13.36 -5.71
CA LYS A 235 17.74 13.17 -6.84
C LYS A 235 16.36 12.80 -6.30
N GLY A 236 15.42 13.71 -6.40
CA GLY A 236 14.05 13.53 -5.97
C GLY A 236 13.15 13.08 -7.11
N GLY A 237 12.48 11.94 -6.96
CA GLY A 237 11.56 11.40 -7.97
C GLY A 237 10.52 10.47 -7.34
N SER A 238 9.45 10.16 -8.07
CA SER A 238 8.41 9.23 -7.59
C SER A 238 8.65 7.84 -8.15
N ASN A 239 8.71 6.82 -7.28
CA ASN A 239 9.08 5.46 -7.69
C ASN A 239 10.43 5.47 -8.44
N ILE A 240 11.41 6.22 -7.90
CA ILE A 240 12.71 6.48 -8.55
C ILE A 240 13.55 5.21 -8.78
N ALA A 241 13.15 4.09 -8.17
CA ALA A 241 13.64 2.75 -8.52
C ALA A 241 13.39 2.38 -9.99
N PHE A 242 12.36 2.94 -10.63
CA PHE A 242 12.11 2.81 -12.07
C PHE A 242 13.22 3.50 -12.86
N ASP A 243 13.48 4.77 -12.58
CA ASP A 243 14.51 5.56 -13.26
C ASP A 243 15.90 4.97 -13.04
N HIS A 244 16.19 4.57 -11.79
CA HIS A 244 17.43 3.86 -11.45
C HIS A 244 17.58 2.55 -12.23
N ARG A 245 16.49 1.82 -12.51
CA ARG A 245 16.54 0.60 -13.33
C ARG A 245 16.87 0.90 -14.79
N TRP A 246 16.25 1.93 -15.36
CA TRP A 246 16.54 2.38 -16.72
C TRP A 246 17.98 2.87 -16.84
N CYS A 247 18.43 3.77 -15.96
CA CYS A 247 19.82 4.22 -15.93
C CYS A 247 20.80 3.05 -15.83
N ALA A 248 20.61 2.13 -14.88
CA ALA A 248 21.50 0.97 -14.73
C ALA A 248 21.54 0.07 -15.98
N ARG A 249 20.40 -0.09 -16.69
CA ARG A 249 20.35 -0.84 -17.95
C ARG A 249 21.24 -0.24 -19.04
N PHE A 250 21.37 1.08 -19.07
CA PHE A 250 22.22 1.81 -20.02
C PHE A 250 23.62 2.12 -19.46
N GLY A 251 23.98 1.58 -18.29
CA GLY A 251 25.29 1.79 -17.67
C GLY A 251 25.46 3.14 -16.99
N TYR A 252 24.38 3.87 -16.73
CA TYR A 252 24.41 5.15 -16.03
C TYR A 252 24.27 4.96 -14.53
N GLU A 253 25.07 5.69 -13.78
CA GLU A 253 25.05 5.69 -12.32
C GLU A 253 24.09 6.77 -11.80
N VAL A 254 23.28 6.42 -10.79
CA VAL A 254 22.37 7.36 -10.13
C VAL A 254 22.51 7.24 -8.62
N ASN A 255 23.04 8.28 -7.98
CA ASN A 255 23.36 8.29 -6.56
C ASN A 255 22.45 9.21 -5.75
N ASN A 256 22.41 9.00 -4.43
CA ASN A 256 21.73 9.87 -3.45
C ASN A 256 20.24 10.14 -3.78
N LEU A 257 19.45 9.07 -3.72
CA LEU A 257 18.05 9.06 -4.11
C LEU A 257 17.12 9.57 -3.00
N HIS A 258 16.10 10.34 -3.39
CA HIS A 258 14.92 10.66 -2.58
C HIS A 258 13.68 10.17 -3.32
N ASP A 259 13.12 9.06 -2.87
CA ASP A 259 11.87 8.52 -3.41
C ASP A 259 10.66 9.16 -2.70
N THR A 260 9.84 9.89 -3.44
CA THR A 260 8.71 10.64 -2.87
C THR A 260 7.60 9.72 -2.34
N GLU A 261 7.40 8.53 -2.93
CA GLU A 261 6.42 7.55 -2.41
C GLU A 261 6.87 6.97 -1.06
N THR A 262 8.16 6.68 -0.91
CA THR A 262 8.77 6.18 0.31
C THR A 262 8.80 7.24 1.39
N ALA A 263 9.18 8.47 1.06
CA ALA A 263 9.12 9.60 1.97
C ALA A 263 7.69 9.82 2.46
N GLU A 264 6.69 9.78 1.58
CA GLU A 264 5.30 9.90 1.99
C GLU A 264 4.86 8.73 2.87
N HIS A 265 5.35 7.52 2.63
CA HIS A 265 5.03 6.38 3.48
C HIS A 265 5.55 6.52 4.91
N ILE A 266 6.70 7.17 5.09
CA ILE A 266 7.21 7.52 6.42
C ILE A 266 6.37 8.61 7.08
N ILE A 267 5.89 9.59 6.30
CA ILE A 267 5.06 10.67 6.83
C ILE A 267 3.64 10.17 7.20
N ASP A 268 3.01 9.41 6.31
CA ASP A 268 1.69 8.81 6.49
C ASP A 268 1.56 7.47 5.71
N CYS A 269 1.72 6.36 6.43
CA CYS A 269 1.56 5.03 5.85
C CYS A 269 0.08 4.61 5.65
N THR A 270 -0.90 5.43 6.10
CA THR A 270 -2.32 5.05 6.10
C THR A 270 -3.03 5.29 4.77
N ASP A 271 -2.53 6.22 3.95
CA ASP A 271 -3.04 6.43 2.62
C ASP A 271 -2.40 5.42 1.65
N PRO A 272 -3.16 4.52 1.01
CA PRO A 272 -2.59 3.61 0.03
C PRO A 272 -2.12 4.32 -1.25
N ASN A 273 -2.59 5.54 -1.54
CA ASN A 273 -2.19 6.28 -2.72
C ASN A 273 -1.07 7.26 -2.39
N LYS A 274 0.08 7.11 -3.06
CA LYS A 274 1.27 7.95 -2.85
C LYS A 274 1.97 8.31 -4.15
N ASN A 275 1.31 8.11 -5.31
CA ASN A 275 1.91 8.42 -6.60
C ASN A 275 2.14 9.93 -6.76
N LEU A 276 3.06 10.30 -7.64
CA LEU A 276 3.45 11.70 -7.85
C LEU A 276 2.27 12.63 -8.06
N LYS A 277 1.34 12.28 -8.95
CA LYS A 277 0.18 13.12 -9.32
C LYS A 277 -0.70 13.39 -8.11
N TYR A 278 -0.90 12.38 -7.26
CA TYR A 278 -1.63 12.49 -6.01
C TYR A 278 -0.93 13.37 -4.96
N LEU A 279 0.40 13.35 -4.93
CA LEU A 279 1.21 14.21 -4.05
C LEU A 279 1.28 15.64 -4.58
N ALA A 280 1.44 15.81 -5.90
CA ALA A 280 1.52 17.08 -6.61
C ALA A 280 0.29 17.94 -6.34
N LEU A 281 -0.92 17.36 -6.40
CA LEU A 281 -2.18 18.04 -6.05
C LEU A 281 -2.16 18.74 -4.67
N ARG A 282 -1.25 18.36 -3.77
CA ARG A 282 -1.22 18.86 -2.40
C ARG A 282 0.04 19.63 -2.06
N TYR A 283 1.17 19.16 -2.57
CA TYR A 283 2.46 19.81 -2.33
C TYR A 283 2.79 20.88 -3.37
N GLU A 284 2.21 20.78 -4.57
CA GLU A 284 2.31 21.75 -5.66
C GLU A 284 0.95 21.90 -6.38
N PRO A 285 -0.09 22.36 -5.67
CA PRO A 285 -1.48 22.28 -6.13
C PRO A 285 -1.77 23.00 -7.45
N LYS A 286 -0.90 23.94 -7.85
CA LYS A 286 -0.98 24.64 -9.14
C LYS A 286 -0.89 23.73 -10.36
N LEU A 287 -0.23 22.57 -10.23
CA LEU A 287 -0.16 21.59 -11.30
C LEU A 287 -1.50 20.87 -11.53
N ASN A 288 -2.44 20.91 -10.57
CA ASN A 288 -3.75 20.25 -10.67
C ASN A 288 -3.63 18.78 -11.17
N ASP A 289 -4.58 18.29 -11.99
CA ASP A 289 -4.51 16.97 -12.66
C ASP A 289 -3.91 17.08 -14.06
N TYR A 290 -2.66 17.49 -14.13
CA TYR A 290 -2.01 17.79 -15.41
C TYR A 290 -1.95 16.59 -16.38
N ASN A 291 -2.17 15.36 -15.92
CA ASN A 291 -2.21 14.17 -16.79
C ASN A 291 -3.63 13.68 -17.15
N ARG A 292 -4.69 14.34 -16.69
CA ARG A 292 -6.08 13.84 -16.87
C ARG A 292 -6.43 13.59 -18.33
N ASP A 293 -6.17 14.59 -19.16
CA ASP A 293 -6.62 14.59 -20.54
C ASP A 293 -5.73 13.63 -21.36
N LEU A 294 -4.48 13.42 -20.93
CA LEU A 294 -3.56 12.42 -21.48
C LEU A 294 -3.99 10.99 -21.13
N ASP A 295 -4.45 10.71 -19.91
CA ASP A 295 -4.88 9.37 -19.50
C ASP A 295 -6.00 8.81 -20.40
N GLU A 296 -6.93 9.66 -20.84
CA GLU A 296 -7.99 9.27 -21.77
C GLU A 296 -7.43 9.02 -23.18
N LYS A 297 -6.54 9.90 -23.63
CA LYS A 297 -5.90 9.77 -24.94
C LYS A 297 -5.01 8.53 -25.04
N ILE A 298 -4.21 8.22 -24.02
CA ILE A 298 -3.38 7.02 -23.94
C ILE A 298 -4.23 5.75 -24.07
N LYS A 299 -5.40 5.71 -23.42
CA LYS A 299 -6.33 4.57 -23.55
C LYS A 299 -6.86 4.42 -24.97
N GLN A 300 -7.11 5.53 -25.67
CA GLN A 300 -7.59 5.51 -27.05
C GLN A 300 -6.49 5.10 -28.03
N LEU A 301 -5.26 5.59 -27.82
CA LEU A 301 -4.11 5.30 -28.67
C LEU A 301 -3.50 3.91 -28.40
N GLY A 302 -3.76 3.34 -27.22
CA GLY A 302 -3.28 2.01 -26.84
C GLY A 302 -1.91 1.98 -26.15
N GLY A 303 -1.35 3.13 -25.78
CA GLY A 303 -0.02 3.20 -25.17
C GLY A 303 0.55 4.62 -25.07
N TRP A 304 1.59 4.80 -24.26
CA TRP A 304 2.32 6.06 -24.08
C TRP A 304 3.25 6.36 -25.26
N GLU A 305 3.72 5.30 -25.92
CA GLU A 305 4.60 5.34 -27.09
C GLU A 305 3.99 6.03 -28.31
N PHE A 306 2.66 6.20 -28.32
CA PHE A 306 1.92 6.84 -29.41
C PHE A 306 1.62 8.32 -29.17
N LEU A 307 2.00 8.87 -28.01
CA LEU A 307 1.89 10.31 -27.75
C LEU A 307 2.94 11.09 -28.55
N THR A 308 2.55 12.28 -29.01
CA THR A 308 3.47 13.20 -29.69
C THR A 308 4.55 13.70 -28.73
N ASP A 309 5.70 14.14 -29.26
CA ASP A 309 6.77 14.70 -28.41
C ASP A 309 6.31 15.95 -27.65
N GLU A 310 5.44 16.78 -28.24
CA GLU A 310 4.88 17.98 -27.58
C GLU A 310 4.02 17.61 -26.35
N GLU A 311 3.17 16.60 -26.49
CA GLU A 311 2.34 16.11 -25.39
C GLU A 311 3.16 15.50 -24.27
N MET A 312 4.19 14.74 -24.64
CA MET A 312 5.14 14.18 -23.69
C MET A 312 5.94 15.28 -23.00
N TYR A 313 6.38 16.31 -23.72
CA TYR A 313 7.13 17.43 -23.18
C TYR A 313 6.35 18.13 -22.06
N GLN A 314 5.08 18.48 -22.33
CA GLN A 314 4.24 19.15 -21.33
C GLN A 314 4.00 18.26 -20.09
N TYR A 315 3.73 16.97 -20.29
CA TYR A 315 3.57 16.02 -19.20
C TYR A 315 4.84 15.86 -18.36
N ALA A 316 5.97 15.66 -19.03
CA ALA A 316 7.30 15.49 -18.47
C ALA A 316 7.70 16.71 -17.62
N GLY A 317 7.47 17.93 -18.14
CA GLY A 317 7.72 19.16 -17.39
C GLY A 317 6.93 19.21 -16.07
N GLY A 318 5.68 18.72 -16.08
CA GLY A 318 4.87 18.54 -14.87
C GLY A 318 5.45 17.57 -13.85
N ASP A 319 5.96 16.43 -14.32
CA ASP A 319 6.58 15.42 -13.45
C ASP A 319 7.88 15.93 -12.81
N GLY A 320 8.71 16.67 -13.55
CA GLY A 320 9.90 17.33 -12.97
C GLY A 320 9.53 18.33 -11.87
N GLU A 321 8.59 19.22 -12.18
CA GLU A 321 8.15 20.25 -11.25
C GLU A 321 7.49 19.67 -9.99
N ALA A 322 6.64 18.65 -10.17
CA ALA A 322 6.01 17.93 -9.06
C ALA A 322 7.06 17.24 -8.19
N SER A 323 8.07 16.61 -8.80
CA SER A 323 9.08 15.82 -8.09
C SER A 323 9.92 16.67 -7.13
N ILE A 324 10.44 17.82 -7.59
CA ILE A 324 11.20 18.73 -6.73
C ILE A 324 10.32 19.33 -5.62
N ALA A 325 9.09 19.73 -5.95
CA ALA A 325 8.18 20.32 -4.97
C ALA A 325 7.79 19.34 -3.86
N CYS A 326 7.46 18.09 -4.22
CA CYS A 326 7.16 17.02 -3.27
C CYS A 326 8.38 16.73 -2.38
N MET A 327 9.57 16.55 -2.97
CA MET A 327 10.78 16.28 -2.21
C MET A 327 11.05 17.37 -1.15
N LEU A 328 11.01 18.65 -1.54
CA LEU A 328 11.29 19.75 -0.63
C LEU A 328 10.30 19.79 0.54
N GLN A 329 9.00 19.62 0.27
CA GLN A 329 7.97 19.61 1.32
C GLN A 329 8.12 18.42 2.28
N GLN A 330 8.47 17.25 1.75
CA GLN A 330 8.65 16.05 2.53
C GLN A 330 9.90 16.12 3.40
N GLN A 331 11.00 16.68 2.89
CA GLN A 331 12.22 16.87 3.67
C GLN A 331 11.98 17.79 4.87
N GLU A 332 11.27 18.90 4.68
CA GLU A 332 10.86 19.79 5.77
C GLU A 332 10.00 19.04 6.81
N THR A 333 9.00 18.28 6.34
CA THR A 333 8.09 17.52 7.21
C THR A 333 8.83 16.45 8.01
N ILE A 334 9.74 15.72 7.39
CA ILE A 334 10.54 14.67 8.04
C ILE A 334 11.51 15.30 9.06
N ALA A 335 12.17 16.40 8.71
CA ALA A 335 13.11 17.10 9.59
C ALA A 335 12.44 17.70 10.84
N SER A 336 11.15 18.03 10.76
CA SER A 336 10.37 18.54 11.90
C SER A 336 10.16 17.53 13.03
N ARG A 337 10.52 16.25 12.81
CA ARG A 337 10.25 15.14 13.73
C ARG A 337 11.45 14.21 13.85
N ALA A 338 11.96 14.06 15.08
CA ALA A 338 13.12 13.22 15.35
C ALA A 338 12.89 11.73 14.99
N ASP A 339 11.70 11.20 15.29
CA ASP A 339 11.33 9.82 14.97
C ASP A 339 11.28 9.58 13.45
N HIS A 340 10.68 10.51 12.69
CA HIS A 340 10.67 10.45 11.23
C HIS A 340 12.08 10.57 10.64
N THR A 341 12.91 11.46 11.18
CA THR A 341 14.30 11.63 10.74
C THR A 341 15.12 10.35 10.94
N GLN A 342 14.94 9.67 12.08
CA GLN A 342 15.63 8.42 12.38
C GLN A 342 15.27 7.32 11.37
N ILE A 343 13.99 7.05 11.14
CA ILE A 343 13.58 6.01 10.19
C ILE A 343 13.93 6.39 8.76
N TRP A 344 13.78 7.67 8.39
CA TRP A 344 14.10 8.15 7.04
C TRP A 344 15.57 7.96 6.68
N LYS A 345 16.48 8.12 7.64
CA LYS A 345 17.90 7.81 7.43
C LYS A 345 18.09 6.35 7.00
N LEU A 346 17.53 5.40 7.76
CA LEU A 346 17.60 3.98 7.41
C LEU A 346 16.96 3.69 6.04
N MET A 347 15.84 4.34 5.73
CA MET A 347 15.16 4.16 4.44
C MET A 347 16.03 4.68 3.27
N ARG A 348 16.69 5.83 3.43
CA ARG A 348 17.63 6.34 2.41
C ARG A 348 18.83 5.43 2.21
N ASP A 349 19.32 4.79 3.27
CA ASP A 349 20.46 3.90 3.19
C ASP A 349 20.09 2.56 2.51
N VAL A 350 18.91 2.01 2.78
CA VAL A 350 18.47 0.72 2.20
C VAL A 350 17.88 0.85 0.80
N TYR A 351 17.37 2.03 0.41
CA TYR A 351 16.69 2.19 -0.88
C TYR A 351 17.63 1.95 -2.09
N PRO A 352 18.89 2.44 -2.12
CA PRO A 352 19.85 2.06 -3.15
C PRO A 352 20.12 0.56 -3.20
N VAL A 353 20.20 -0.12 -2.04
CA VAL A 353 20.36 -1.57 -1.95
C VAL A 353 19.16 -2.29 -2.58
N GLN A 354 17.94 -1.83 -2.27
CA GLN A 354 16.71 -2.32 -2.89
C GLN A 354 16.75 -2.15 -4.42
N CYS A 355 17.18 -0.99 -4.91
CA CYS A 355 17.30 -0.71 -6.35
C CYS A 355 18.33 -1.62 -7.02
N HIS A 356 19.49 -1.83 -6.38
CA HIS A 356 20.49 -2.76 -6.87
C HIS A 356 19.97 -4.21 -6.92
N MET A 357 19.30 -4.68 -5.87
CA MET A 357 18.66 -6.00 -5.85
C MET A 357 17.62 -6.16 -6.97
N ASN A 358 16.82 -5.12 -7.23
CA ASN A 358 15.84 -5.10 -8.33
C ASN A 358 16.49 -5.19 -9.72
N ASN A 359 17.74 -4.75 -9.86
CA ASN A 359 18.50 -4.70 -11.11
C ASN A 359 19.40 -5.93 -11.32
N VAL A 360 19.79 -6.61 -10.24
CA VAL A 360 20.56 -7.86 -10.31
C VAL A 360 19.73 -9.00 -10.88
N GLY A 361 18.45 -9.08 -10.51
CA GLY A 361 17.53 -10.12 -10.99
C GLY A 361 17.87 -11.54 -10.49
N LEU A 362 17.07 -12.50 -10.93
CA LEU A 362 17.20 -13.94 -10.63
C LEU A 362 17.30 -14.72 -11.94
N ARG A 363 18.32 -15.58 -12.07
CA ARG A 363 18.43 -16.48 -13.22
C ARG A 363 17.40 -17.60 -13.09
N VAL A 364 16.76 -17.92 -14.21
CA VAL A 364 15.78 -18.99 -14.31
C VAL A 364 16.25 -20.04 -15.31
N ASP A 365 16.07 -21.30 -14.96
CA ASP A 365 16.25 -22.44 -15.86
C ASP A 365 15.04 -22.52 -16.82
N PRO A 366 15.22 -22.21 -18.12
CA PRO A 366 14.12 -22.22 -19.07
C PRO A 366 13.64 -23.64 -19.39
N VAL A 367 14.50 -24.66 -19.29
CA VAL A 367 14.14 -26.06 -19.56
C VAL A 367 13.24 -26.56 -18.44
N LEU A 368 13.66 -26.39 -17.19
CA LEU A 368 12.84 -26.78 -16.04
C LEU A 368 11.54 -25.96 -15.97
N ASN A 369 11.54 -24.68 -16.34
CA ASN A 369 10.30 -23.91 -16.44
C ASN A 369 9.34 -24.49 -17.48
N GLN A 370 9.83 -24.93 -18.64
CA GLN A 370 9.01 -25.57 -19.67
C GLN A 370 8.45 -26.91 -19.20
N GLU A 371 9.25 -27.75 -18.54
CA GLU A 371 8.78 -29.00 -17.93
C GLU A 371 7.67 -28.76 -16.89
N LEU A 372 7.85 -27.76 -16.03
CA LEU A 372 6.83 -27.33 -15.07
C LEU A 372 5.57 -26.83 -15.78
N TYR A 373 5.73 -26.09 -16.88
CA TYR A 373 4.60 -25.58 -17.65
C TYR A 373 3.74 -26.73 -18.17
N ASP A 374 4.35 -27.70 -18.84
CA ASP A 374 3.65 -28.82 -19.46
C ASP A 374 2.98 -29.72 -18.40
N GLY A 375 3.72 -30.07 -17.34
CA GLY A 375 3.20 -30.91 -16.26
C GLY A 375 2.06 -30.24 -15.47
N MET A 376 2.20 -28.96 -15.11
CA MET A 376 1.14 -28.24 -14.39
C MET A 376 -0.08 -27.96 -15.28
N SER A 377 0.12 -27.70 -16.57
CA SER A 377 -0.96 -27.51 -17.53
C SER A 377 -1.80 -28.78 -17.68
N LEU A 378 -1.15 -29.95 -17.80
CA LEU A 378 -1.84 -31.23 -17.87
C LEU A 378 -2.67 -31.49 -16.59
N LYS A 379 -2.07 -31.30 -15.41
CA LYS A 379 -2.76 -31.48 -14.13
C LYS A 379 -3.96 -30.54 -13.98
N LEU A 380 -3.84 -29.29 -14.44
CA LEU A 380 -4.95 -28.35 -14.43
C LEU A 380 -6.09 -28.80 -15.34
N SER A 381 -5.79 -29.29 -16.54
CA SER A 381 -6.80 -29.84 -17.44
C SER A 381 -7.54 -31.03 -16.82
N GLU A 382 -6.83 -31.96 -16.16
CA GLU A 382 -7.46 -33.06 -15.42
C GLU A 382 -8.42 -32.56 -14.34
N LEU A 383 -7.96 -31.62 -13.50
CA LEU A 383 -8.78 -31.05 -12.42
C LEU A 383 -10.00 -30.30 -12.97
N ILE A 384 -9.85 -29.55 -14.08
CA ILE A 384 -10.95 -28.87 -14.75
C ILE A 384 -11.98 -29.90 -15.24
N LEU A 385 -11.54 -30.99 -15.88
CA LEU A 385 -12.44 -32.04 -16.35
C LEU A 385 -13.19 -32.69 -15.18
N SER A 386 -12.51 -33.04 -14.09
CA SER A 386 -13.17 -33.59 -12.89
C SER A 386 -14.20 -32.63 -12.29
N ILE A 387 -13.90 -31.31 -12.27
CA ILE A 387 -14.85 -30.29 -11.81
C ILE A 387 -16.05 -30.21 -12.75
N GLN A 388 -15.81 -30.20 -14.07
CA GLN A 388 -16.87 -30.08 -15.07
C GLN A 388 -17.79 -31.31 -15.15
N GLN A 389 -17.27 -32.50 -14.85
CA GLN A 389 -18.08 -33.72 -14.75
C GLN A 389 -19.16 -33.63 -13.66
N VAL A 390 -18.89 -32.91 -12.57
CA VAL A 390 -19.83 -32.76 -11.44
C VAL A 390 -20.66 -31.49 -11.53
N LEU A 391 -20.04 -30.37 -11.96
CA LEU A 391 -20.65 -29.04 -11.90
C LEU A 391 -21.17 -28.54 -13.26
N GLY A 392 -20.96 -29.31 -14.34
CA GLY A 392 -21.27 -28.91 -15.71
C GLY A 392 -20.18 -28.05 -16.36
N PRO A 393 -20.39 -27.60 -17.61
CA PRO A 393 -19.39 -26.87 -18.39
C PRO A 393 -19.19 -25.45 -17.84
N ILE A 394 -18.24 -25.30 -16.92
CA ILE A 394 -17.85 -24.02 -16.32
C ILE A 394 -16.36 -23.76 -16.47
N ASN A 395 -15.96 -22.50 -16.39
CA ASN A 395 -14.58 -22.13 -16.12
C ASN A 395 -14.36 -22.06 -14.59
N PRO A 396 -13.64 -23.01 -13.95
CA PRO A 396 -13.45 -23.00 -12.50
C PRO A 396 -12.61 -21.83 -11.97
N ALA A 397 -11.88 -21.12 -12.85
CA ALA A 397 -11.17 -19.90 -12.48
C ALA A 397 -12.12 -18.69 -12.33
N SER A 398 -13.32 -18.73 -12.90
CA SER A 398 -14.34 -17.71 -12.71
C SER A 398 -15.06 -17.94 -11.38
N ALA A 399 -14.78 -17.10 -10.39
CA ALA A 399 -15.38 -17.20 -9.06
C ALA A 399 -16.93 -17.18 -9.10
N THR A 400 -17.50 -16.37 -9.99
CA THR A 400 -18.95 -16.25 -10.19
C THR A 400 -19.55 -17.48 -10.86
N ALA A 401 -18.89 -18.04 -11.88
CA ALA A 401 -19.39 -19.26 -12.53
C ALA A 401 -19.32 -20.45 -11.56
N LEU A 402 -18.21 -20.57 -10.84
CA LEU A 402 -18.00 -21.62 -9.85
C LEU A 402 -18.99 -21.52 -8.68
N SER A 403 -19.23 -20.33 -8.13
CA SER A 403 -20.15 -20.15 -7.00
C SER A 403 -21.58 -20.57 -7.37
N LYS A 404 -22.07 -20.11 -8.53
CA LYS A 404 -23.38 -20.50 -9.07
C LYS A 404 -23.47 -22.02 -9.26
N ALA A 405 -22.47 -22.62 -9.91
CA ALA A 405 -22.48 -24.05 -10.18
C ALA A 405 -22.42 -24.91 -8.91
N LEU A 406 -21.64 -24.49 -7.90
CA LEU A 406 -21.61 -25.18 -6.60
C LEU A 406 -22.98 -25.12 -5.92
N VAL A 407 -23.64 -23.96 -5.88
CA VAL A 407 -24.98 -23.79 -5.27
C VAL A 407 -26.03 -24.60 -6.02
N SER A 408 -26.00 -24.61 -7.35
CA SER A 408 -26.97 -25.36 -8.16
C SER A 408 -26.80 -26.88 -8.08
N ASN A 409 -25.57 -27.38 -7.97
CA ASN A 409 -25.30 -28.83 -8.03
C ASN A 409 -25.10 -29.48 -6.66
N ILE A 410 -24.74 -28.73 -5.61
CA ILE A 410 -24.50 -29.27 -4.27
C ILE A 410 -25.61 -28.85 -3.33
N LYS A 411 -26.50 -29.79 -3.02
CA LYS A 411 -27.64 -29.55 -2.13
C LYS A 411 -27.17 -29.16 -0.72
N GLY A 412 -27.64 -28.01 -0.24
CA GLY A 412 -27.41 -27.55 1.13
C GLY A 412 -26.02 -26.96 1.41
N ILE A 413 -25.25 -26.65 0.35
CA ILE A 413 -24.01 -25.88 0.50
C ILE A 413 -24.33 -24.45 0.92
N ASP A 414 -23.63 -23.93 1.94
CA ASP A 414 -23.76 -22.53 2.35
C ASP A 414 -22.50 -21.75 1.98
N LEU A 415 -22.56 -20.99 0.90
CA LEU A 415 -21.46 -20.12 0.44
C LEU A 415 -21.64 -18.66 0.86
N ARG A 416 -22.63 -18.33 1.68
CA ARG A 416 -22.97 -16.94 2.00
C ARG A 416 -21.92 -16.29 2.87
N VAL A 417 -21.60 -15.04 2.56
CA VAL A 417 -20.73 -14.20 3.37
C VAL A 417 -21.57 -13.30 4.25
N LYS A 418 -21.46 -13.44 5.58
CA LYS A 418 -21.97 -12.42 6.49
C LYS A 418 -21.06 -11.19 6.45
N GLN A 419 -21.21 -10.33 5.46
CA GLN A 419 -20.61 -9.01 5.53
C GLN A 419 -21.41 -8.11 6.48
N TRP A 420 -20.72 -7.41 7.37
CA TRP A 420 -21.30 -6.35 8.22
C TRP A 420 -21.66 -5.07 7.43
N LYS A 421 -21.40 -5.06 6.11
CA LYS A 421 -21.88 -4.02 5.19
C LYS A 421 -23.30 -4.35 4.70
N ARG A 422 -24.30 -4.24 5.57
CA ARG A 422 -25.71 -4.23 5.12
C ARG A 422 -26.60 -3.41 6.04
N ILE A 423 -26.43 -2.08 5.97
CA ILE A 423 -27.44 -1.09 6.43
C ILE A 423 -27.91 -0.21 5.25
N LEU A 424 -27.46 -0.42 4.00
CA LEU A 424 -27.61 0.60 2.93
C LEU A 424 -28.03 0.13 1.53
N SER A 425 -28.55 -1.08 1.35
CA SER A 425 -29.23 -1.47 0.10
C SER A 425 -30.42 -2.38 0.42
N ASP A 426 -31.61 -1.98 -0.03
CA ASP A 426 -32.83 -2.81 0.03
C ASP A 426 -32.83 -3.93 -1.03
N ASP A 427 -31.78 -4.01 -1.86
CA ASP A 427 -31.53 -5.17 -2.73
C ASP A 427 -30.87 -6.28 -1.91
N GLU A 428 -31.68 -7.28 -1.54
CA GLU A 428 -31.27 -8.45 -0.77
C GLU A 428 -30.47 -9.47 -1.57
N GLU A 429 -29.50 -9.08 -2.39
CA GLU A 429 -28.61 -10.09 -2.98
C GLU A 429 -27.66 -10.62 -1.88
N GLU A 430 -27.92 -11.85 -1.42
CA GLU A 430 -26.99 -12.58 -0.55
C GLU A 430 -25.68 -12.82 -1.31
N GLU A 431 -24.62 -12.10 -0.93
CA GLU A 431 -23.30 -12.26 -1.56
C GLU A 431 -22.72 -13.63 -1.19
N ILE A 432 -22.52 -14.48 -2.21
CA ILE A 432 -21.88 -15.79 -2.08
C ILE A 432 -20.40 -15.69 -2.44
N SER A 433 -19.52 -16.33 -1.64
CA SER A 433 -18.09 -16.37 -1.90
C SER A 433 -17.58 -17.81 -1.92
N THR A 434 -16.65 -18.04 -2.84
CA THR A 434 -15.90 -19.29 -2.95
C THR A 434 -14.53 -19.16 -2.30
N ASP A 435 -14.34 -18.24 -1.35
CA ASP A 435 -13.09 -18.09 -0.62
C ASP A 435 -12.65 -19.38 0.06
N ARG A 436 -11.34 -19.58 0.18
CA ARG A 436 -10.75 -20.80 0.75
C ARG A 436 -11.34 -21.15 2.11
N THR A 437 -11.58 -20.16 2.97
CA THR A 437 -12.15 -20.40 4.32
C THR A 437 -13.58 -20.91 4.27
N ILE A 438 -14.38 -20.44 3.32
CA ILE A 438 -15.78 -20.85 3.13
C ILE A 438 -15.81 -22.24 2.51
N LEU A 439 -15.02 -22.47 1.46
CA LEU A 439 -14.89 -23.80 0.86
C LEU A 439 -14.39 -24.84 1.85
N MET A 440 -13.39 -24.52 2.69
CA MET A 440 -12.92 -25.43 3.73
C MET A 440 -13.99 -25.76 4.77
N ARG A 441 -14.84 -24.77 5.14
CA ARG A 441 -15.98 -25.00 6.04
C ARG A 441 -16.97 -25.99 5.44
N GLU A 442 -17.25 -25.83 4.15
CA GLU A 442 -18.20 -26.70 3.43
C GLU A 442 -17.56 -27.97 2.86
N ALA A 443 -16.27 -28.22 3.06
CA ALA A 443 -15.56 -29.34 2.42
C ALA A 443 -16.17 -30.72 2.73
N HIS A 444 -16.82 -30.87 3.88
CA HIS A 444 -17.54 -32.07 4.29
C HIS A 444 -18.84 -32.33 3.49
N ARG A 445 -19.35 -31.33 2.76
CA ARG A 445 -20.60 -31.42 1.98
C ARG A 445 -20.43 -32.24 0.71
N HIS A 446 -19.28 -32.13 0.04
CA HIS A 446 -19.02 -32.86 -1.20
C HIS A 446 -17.51 -32.93 -1.52
N PRO A 447 -16.97 -34.08 -1.97
CA PRO A 447 -15.56 -34.24 -2.32
C PRO A 447 -15.04 -33.25 -3.36
N ILE A 448 -15.91 -32.81 -4.30
CA ILE A 448 -15.57 -31.83 -5.35
C ILE A 448 -15.00 -30.53 -4.78
N ILE A 449 -15.35 -30.16 -3.54
CA ILE A 449 -14.83 -28.95 -2.90
C ILE A 449 -13.32 -29.11 -2.64
N GLY A 450 -12.87 -30.32 -2.29
CA GLY A 450 -11.45 -30.66 -2.20
C GLY A 450 -10.74 -30.49 -3.56
N THR A 451 -11.33 -31.00 -4.63
CA THR A 451 -10.80 -30.84 -6.01
C THR A 451 -10.74 -29.36 -6.43
N VAL A 452 -11.75 -28.56 -6.09
CA VAL A 452 -11.76 -27.11 -6.35
C VAL A 452 -10.66 -26.38 -5.58
N LEU A 453 -10.44 -26.75 -4.31
CA LEU A 453 -9.36 -26.21 -3.48
C LEU A 453 -7.99 -26.56 -4.05
N GLU A 454 -7.82 -27.79 -4.52
CA GLU A 454 -6.62 -28.25 -5.22
C GLU A 454 -6.41 -27.47 -6.53
N PHE A 455 -7.41 -27.40 -7.40
CA PHE A 455 -7.38 -26.61 -8.63
C PHE A 455 -6.91 -25.17 -8.37
N ARG A 456 -7.44 -24.49 -7.35
CA ARG A 456 -7.03 -23.13 -7.01
C ARG A 456 -5.58 -23.02 -6.59
N LYS A 457 -5.06 -24.02 -5.86
CA LYS A 457 -3.65 -24.08 -5.44
C LYS A 457 -2.74 -24.21 -6.67
N TRP A 458 -3.06 -25.14 -7.57
CA TRP A 458 -2.31 -25.36 -8.81
C TRP A 458 -2.42 -24.16 -9.75
N ASN A 459 -3.63 -23.63 -9.98
CA ASN A 459 -3.88 -22.54 -10.91
C ASN A 459 -3.15 -21.25 -10.47
N LYS A 460 -3.11 -20.98 -9.16
CA LYS A 460 -2.32 -19.87 -8.62
C LYS A 460 -0.83 -20.05 -8.88
N MET A 461 -0.27 -21.22 -8.58
CA MET A 461 1.15 -21.48 -8.75
C MET A 461 1.56 -21.47 -10.24
N PHE A 462 0.80 -22.14 -11.09
CA PHE A 462 0.99 -22.14 -12.54
C PHE A 462 0.91 -20.72 -13.12
N GLY A 463 -0.18 -20.01 -12.80
CA GLY A 463 -0.43 -18.66 -13.31
C GLY A 463 0.64 -17.65 -12.88
N SER A 464 1.05 -17.64 -11.60
CA SER A 464 1.96 -16.62 -11.07
C SER A 464 3.45 -16.94 -11.21
N PHE A 465 3.85 -18.21 -11.22
CA PHE A 465 5.25 -18.61 -11.09
C PHE A 465 5.77 -19.54 -12.18
N VAL A 466 4.94 -19.93 -13.14
CA VAL A 466 5.37 -20.73 -14.29
C VAL A 466 5.01 -20.00 -15.57
N LYS A 467 3.70 -19.89 -15.86
CA LYS A 467 3.18 -19.22 -17.04
C LYS A 467 3.55 -17.74 -17.09
N ALA A 468 3.30 -16.96 -16.03
CA ALA A 468 3.62 -15.53 -16.04
C ALA A 468 5.14 -15.27 -16.13
N LEU A 469 5.98 -16.12 -15.54
CA LEU A 469 7.42 -15.97 -15.69
C LEU A 469 7.81 -16.11 -17.16
N ARG A 470 7.45 -17.24 -17.76
CA ARG A 470 7.72 -17.57 -19.16
C ARG A 470 7.20 -16.52 -20.14
N ASP A 471 5.92 -16.16 -20.01
CA ASP A 471 5.22 -15.38 -21.03
C ASP A 471 5.41 -13.86 -20.86
N LYS A 472 5.86 -13.37 -19.69
CA LYS A 472 5.84 -11.93 -19.38
C LYS A 472 7.04 -11.38 -18.63
N HIS A 473 7.81 -12.20 -17.92
CA HIS A 473 8.82 -11.67 -16.98
C HIS A 473 10.24 -12.16 -17.26
N MET A 474 10.40 -13.25 -18.01
CA MET A 474 11.71 -13.72 -18.41
C MET A 474 12.30 -12.84 -19.50
N VAL A 475 13.53 -12.44 -19.29
CA VAL A 475 14.33 -11.63 -20.19
C VAL A 475 15.58 -12.41 -20.55
N GLN A 476 15.89 -12.49 -21.84
CA GLN A 476 17.16 -13.06 -22.31
C GLN A 476 18.31 -12.09 -22.00
N GLN A 477 19.33 -12.59 -21.30
CA GLN A 477 20.62 -11.95 -21.08
C GLN A 477 21.72 -12.76 -21.77
N TYR A 478 22.94 -12.22 -21.85
CA TYR A 478 24.06 -12.91 -22.51
C TYR A 478 24.37 -14.29 -21.93
N ASN A 479 24.07 -14.52 -20.64
CA ASN A 479 24.33 -15.76 -19.92
C ASN A 479 23.06 -16.53 -19.48
N GLY A 480 21.89 -16.25 -20.07
CA GLY A 480 20.68 -17.05 -19.85
C GLY A 480 19.42 -16.22 -19.64
N MET A 481 18.38 -16.85 -19.07
CA MET A 481 17.09 -16.20 -18.82
C MET A 481 17.03 -15.65 -17.39
N PHE A 482 16.54 -14.43 -17.25
CA PHE A 482 16.46 -13.72 -15.97
C PHE A 482 15.06 -13.16 -15.72
N VAL A 483 14.71 -13.02 -14.45
CA VAL A 483 13.52 -12.25 -14.02
C VAL A 483 13.96 -11.14 -13.07
N TYR A 484 13.36 -9.97 -13.20
CA TYR A 484 13.73 -8.77 -12.42
C TYR A 484 12.60 -8.35 -11.50
N PRO A 485 12.46 -8.99 -10.31
CA PRO A 485 11.40 -8.68 -9.37
C PRO A 485 11.48 -7.22 -8.93
N SER A 486 10.34 -6.66 -8.51
CA SER A 486 10.34 -5.37 -7.81
C SER A 486 10.07 -5.61 -6.33
N TYR A 487 11.08 -5.36 -5.51
CA TYR A 487 10.96 -5.19 -4.08
C TYR A 487 10.55 -3.76 -3.74
N LEU A 488 9.60 -3.60 -2.82
CA LEU A 488 8.99 -2.32 -2.45
C LEU A 488 8.97 -2.16 -0.94
N SER A 489 9.79 -1.26 -0.39
CA SER A 489 9.87 -0.95 1.05
C SER A 489 8.66 -0.15 1.55
N ALA A 490 8.10 0.70 0.69
CA ALA A 490 7.05 1.67 1.02
C ALA A 490 5.62 1.18 0.74
N ARG A 491 5.35 -0.13 0.84
CA ARG A 491 4.03 -0.71 0.52
C ARG A 491 3.29 -1.27 1.73
N ALA A 492 3.95 -2.06 2.56
CA ALA A 492 3.34 -2.59 3.78
C ALA A 492 3.41 -1.54 4.89
N GLU A 493 2.33 -1.33 5.64
CA GLU A 493 2.30 -0.37 6.78
C GLU A 493 3.28 -0.75 7.90
N THR A 494 3.78 -1.99 7.89
CA THR A 494 4.80 -2.52 8.81
C THR A 494 6.21 -2.45 8.23
N LEU A 495 6.41 -1.68 7.14
CA LEU A 495 7.68 -1.53 6.43
C LEU A 495 8.31 -2.82 5.88
N ARG A 496 7.65 -3.98 5.95
CA ARG A 496 8.18 -5.18 5.29
C ARG A 496 8.21 -4.97 3.79
N PHE A 497 9.30 -5.38 3.13
CA PHE A 497 9.34 -5.43 1.67
C PHE A 497 8.10 -6.18 1.15
N ALA A 498 7.38 -5.56 0.22
CA ALA A 498 6.49 -6.28 -0.68
C ALA A 498 7.28 -6.72 -1.92
N SER A 499 6.78 -7.72 -2.62
CA SER A 499 7.39 -8.24 -3.85
C SER A 499 6.33 -8.34 -4.95
N LYS A 500 6.67 -7.92 -6.17
CA LYS A 500 5.84 -8.06 -7.38
C LYS A 500 6.69 -8.55 -8.56
N ASN A 501 6.02 -9.19 -9.52
CA ASN A 501 6.56 -9.61 -10.82
C ASN A 501 7.84 -10.49 -10.75
N PRO A 502 7.82 -11.65 -10.07
CA PRO A 502 6.71 -12.25 -9.32
C PRO A 502 6.70 -11.87 -7.82
N ASN A 503 5.62 -12.17 -7.11
CA ASN A 503 5.62 -12.02 -5.64
C ASN A 503 6.33 -13.20 -4.96
N ALA A 504 7.63 -13.08 -4.73
CA ALA A 504 8.47 -14.12 -4.15
C ALA A 504 7.99 -14.60 -2.76
N GLN A 505 7.23 -13.78 -2.02
CA GLN A 505 6.70 -14.15 -0.70
C GLN A 505 5.59 -15.21 -0.77
N GLN A 506 4.96 -15.38 -1.94
CA GLN A 506 3.91 -16.38 -2.14
C GLN A 506 4.46 -17.73 -2.60
N LEU A 507 5.78 -17.84 -2.84
CA LEU A 507 6.41 -19.13 -3.12
C LEU A 507 6.27 -20.05 -1.88
N PRO A 508 5.93 -21.33 -2.08
CA PRO A 508 5.66 -22.26 -0.98
C PRO A 508 6.89 -22.47 -0.08
N ARG A 509 6.71 -22.45 1.25
CA ARG A 509 7.79 -22.53 2.26
C ARG A 509 8.05 -23.96 2.84
N LYS A 510 7.45 -25.02 2.24
CA LYS A 510 7.35 -26.46 2.66
C LYS A 510 6.15 -26.82 3.57
N PRO A 511 5.57 -28.02 3.39
CA PRO A 511 5.63 -29.07 4.43
C PRO A 511 5.78 -30.52 3.89
N GLY A 512 6.52 -31.38 4.60
CA GLY A 512 6.32 -32.84 4.70
C GLY A 512 6.54 -33.75 3.48
N GLU A 513 6.46 -33.23 2.25
CA GLU A 513 6.64 -34.02 1.03
C GLU A 513 7.58 -33.25 0.12
N GLU A 514 8.82 -33.70 0.03
CA GLU A 514 9.82 -33.17 -0.90
C GLU A 514 9.43 -33.40 -2.37
N GLU A 515 8.35 -34.17 -2.60
CA GLU A 515 7.80 -34.56 -3.90
C GLU A 515 6.62 -33.69 -4.37
N SER A 516 6.15 -32.70 -3.59
CA SER A 516 5.03 -31.86 -4.06
C SER A 516 5.47 -31.07 -5.30
N PRO A 517 4.80 -31.21 -6.47
CA PRO A 517 5.20 -30.51 -7.70
C PRO A 517 5.22 -28.98 -7.57
N LEU A 518 4.50 -28.45 -6.58
CA LEU A 518 4.46 -27.03 -6.26
C LEU A 518 5.75 -26.54 -5.59
N LEU A 519 6.51 -27.43 -4.94
CA LEU A 519 7.83 -27.12 -4.39
C LEU A 519 8.90 -27.05 -5.48
N ASN A 520 8.77 -27.86 -6.54
CA ASN A 520 9.66 -27.81 -7.72
C ASN A 520 9.64 -26.45 -8.42
N VAL A 521 8.56 -25.66 -8.29
CA VAL A 521 8.49 -24.29 -8.80
C VAL A 521 9.62 -23.40 -8.28
N LYS A 522 10.18 -23.67 -7.08
CA LYS A 522 11.36 -22.93 -6.61
C LYS A 522 12.67 -23.35 -7.27
N ARG A 523 12.77 -24.60 -7.75
CA ARG A 523 13.99 -25.16 -8.33
C ARG A 523 14.35 -24.54 -9.67
N GLN A 524 13.38 -23.96 -10.38
CA GLN A 524 13.65 -23.21 -11.61
C GLN A 524 14.54 -21.98 -11.38
N PHE A 525 14.58 -21.43 -10.15
CA PHE A 525 15.50 -20.34 -9.82
C PHE A 525 16.87 -20.94 -9.52
N ILE A 526 17.85 -20.62 -10.35
CA ILE A 526 19.20 -21.19 -10.31
C ILE A 526 20.22 -20.11 -10.00
N SER A 527 21.45 -20.53 -9.70
CA SER A 527 22.55 -19.59 -9.49
C SER A 527 22.77 -18.74 -10.74
N ARG A 528 23.03 -17.44 -10.54
CA ARG A 528 23.40 -16.55 -11.64
C ARG A 528 24.75 -16.90 -12.25
N PHE A 529 25.62 -17.56 -11.49
CA PHE A 529 26.96 -17.97 -11.91
C PHE A 529 26.94 -19.44 -12.35
N ASP A 530 27.56 -19.74 -13.47
CA ASP A 530 27.70 -21.13 -13.92
C ASP A 530 28.50 -21.93 -12.88
N GLY A 531 27.97 -23.11 -12.50
CA GLY A 531 28.53 -23.92 -11.40
C GLY A 531 28.38 -23.31 -9.99
N GLY A 532 27.75 -22.14 -9.87
CA GLY A 532 27.55 -21.49 -8.59
C GLY A 532 26.39 -22.11 -7.78
N THR A 533 26.32 -21.75 -6.50
CA THR A 533 25.27 -22.20 -5.58
C THR A 533 24.47 -21.02 -5.03
N LEU A 534 23.18 -21.24 -4.74
CA LEU A 534 22.33 -20.28 -4.04
C LEU A 534 22.49 -20.46 -2.52
N LEU A 535 22.88 -19.40 -1.83
CA LEU A 535 22.95 -19.37 -0.36
C LEU A 535 21.68 -18.74 0.22
N GLN A 536 21.10 -19.38 1.24
CA GLN A 536 20.00 -18.81 2.01
C GLN A 536 20.46 -18.57 3.45
N ALA A 537 20.37 -17.32 3.89
CA ALA A 537 20.51 -16.93 5.30
C ALA A 537 19.13 -16.51 5.83
N ASP A 538 18.74 -17.03 6.99
CA ASP A 538 17.46 -16.71 7.63
C ASP A 538 17.67 -16.39 9.10
N TYR A 539 16.90 -15.43 9.62
CA TYR A 539 16.95 -15.07 11.03
C TYR A 539 16.12 -16.03 11.87
N GLY A 540 16.81 -16.87 12.65
CA GLY A 540 16.18 -17.79 13.59
C GLY A 540 15.30 -17.06 14.61
N GLN A 541 13.98 -17.14 14.42
CA GLN A 541 12.94 -16.65 15.34
C GLN A 541 13.01 -15.13 15.61
N MET A 542 13.35 -14.32 14.60
CA MET A 542 13.50 -12.85 14.73
C MET A 542 12.36 -12.18 15.51
N GLU A 543 11.11 -12.50 15.18
CA GLU A 543 9.93 -11.85 15.79
C GLU A 543 9.77 -12.20 17.27
N VAL A 544 10.17 -13.40 17.70
CA VAL A 544 10.17 -13.81 19.11
C VAL A 544 11.30 -13.08 19.86
N ARG A 545 12.46 -12.93 19.22
CA ARG A 545 13.60 -12.18 19.78
C ARG A 545 13.26 -10.72 20.01
N ILE A 546 12.60 -10.09 19.04
CA ILE A 546 12.10 -8.72 19.18
C ILE A 546 11.04 -8.66 20.29
N ALA A 547 10.08 -9.59 20.33
CA ALA A 547 9.09 -9.60 21.41
C ALA A 547 9.74 -9.72 22.80
N ALA A 548 10.77 -10.55 22.94
CA ALA A 548 11.53 -10.68 24.18
C ALA A 548 12.26 -9.38 24.55
N GLN A 549 12.93 -8.75 23.58
CA GLN A 549 13.64 -7.48 23.77
C GLN A 549 12.68 -6.34 24.11
N GLU A 550 11.55 -6.22 23.42
CA GLU A 550 10.62 -5.11 23.65
C GLU A 550 9.85 -5.28 24.97
N SER A 551 9.50 -6.51 25.34
CA SER A 551 8.79 -6.78 26.60
C SER A 551 9.71 -6.89 27.82
N GLN A 552 11.02 -7.04 27.62
CA GLN A 552 12.00 -7.31 28.68
C GLN A 552 11.59 -8.50 29.57
N ASP A 553 10.94 -9.51 28.98
CA ASP A 553 10.49 -10.69 29.71
C ASP A 553 11.68 -11.61 30.04
N GLY A 554 12.02 -11.70 31.32
CA GLY A 554 13.19 -12.44 31.78
C GLY A 554 13.21 -13.91 31.38
N ALA A 555 12.05 -14.57 31.30
CA ALA A 555 11.97 -15.98 30.89
C ALA A 555 12.23 -16.15 29.39
N LEU A 556 11.72 -15.24 28.55
CA LEU A 556 12.02 -15.23 27.11
C LEU A 556 13.49 -14.88 26.85
N LEU A 557 14.00 -13.82 27.50
CA LEU A 557 15.38 -13.38 27.35
C LEU A 557 16.36 -14.48 27.78
N ALA A 558 16.10 -15.16 28.91
CA ALA A 558 16.92 -16.28 29.36
C ALA A 558 16.91 -17.43 28.35
N ALA A 559 15.73 -17.85 27.87
CA ALA A 559 15.61 -18.93 26.89
C ALA A 559 16.39 -18.63 25.60
N ILE A 560 16.31 -17.40 25.10
CA ILE A 560 17.02 -16.95 23.92
C ILE A 560 18.54 -16.85 24.17
N GLY A 561 18.95 -16.31 25.32
CA GLY A 561 20.35 -16.06 25.66
C GLY A 561 21.20 -17.33 25.77
N VAL A 562 20.60 -18.45 26.18
CA VAL A 562 21.28 -19.76 26.22
C VAL A 562 21.10 -20.58 24.93
N GLY A 563 20.55 -19.98 23.86
CA GLY A 563 20.35 -20.63 22.57
C GLY A 563 19.29 -21.73 22.54
N ARG A 564 18.40 -21.78 23.54
CA ARG A 564 17.32 -22.77 23.58
C ARG A 564 16.25 -22.44 22.53
N ASP A 565 15.61 -23.49 22.01
CA ASP A 565 14.43 -23.31 21.21
C ASP A 565 13.24 -22.87 22.08
N VAL A 566 12.80 -21.61 21.91
CA VAL A 566 11.69 -21.03 22.67
C VAL A 566 10.41 -21.84 22.51
N HIS A 567 10.22 -22.53 21.38
CA HIS A 567 9.06 -23.41 21.19
C HIS A 567 9.11 -24.63 22.10
N SER A 568 10.26 -25.31 22.18
CA SER A 568 10.46 -26.46 23.06
C SER A 568 10.42 -26.06 24.54
N GLU A 569 11.02 -24.92 24.89
CA GLU A 569 10.97 -24.38 26.26
C GLU A 569 9.52 -24.04 26.66
N THR A 570 8.76 -23.38 25.78
CA THR A 570 7.33 -23.16 26.01
C THR A 570 6.59 -24.49 26.16
N ALA A 571 6.87 -25.48 25.30
CA ALA A 571 6.22 -26.79 25.36
C ALA A 571 6.47 -27.47 26.72
N SER A 572 7.72 -27.55 27.17
CA SER A 572 8.11 -28.11 28.46
C SER A 572 7.32 -27.46 29.61
N LYS A 573 7.26 -26.12 29.64
CA LYS A 573 6.53 -25.39 30.68
C LYS A 573 5.01 -25.56 30.61
N MET A 574 4.46 -25.63 29.40
CA MET A 574 3.01 -25.75 29.20
C MET A 574 2.49 -27.16 29.47
N PHE A 575 3.21 -28.18 28.99
CA PHE A 575 2.86 -29.59 29.18
C PHE A 575 3.39 -30.17 30.50
N ARG A 576 4.20 -29.39 31.24
CA ARG A 576 4.83 -29.78 32.52
C ARG A 576 5.67 -31.05 32.38
N VAL A 577 6.46 -31.11 31.31
CA VAL A 577 7.41 -32.19 31.02
C VAL A 577 8.82 -31.62 31.02
N ASP A 578 9.83 -32.45 31.29
CA ASP A 578 11.22 -32.01 31.19
C ASP A 578 11.59 -31.66 29.74
N ALA A 579 12.58 -30.79 29.55
CA ALA A 579 12.95 -30.30 28.21
C ALA A 579 13.35 -31.43 27.24
N GLY A 580 13.89 -32.54 27.76
CA GLY A 580 14.25 -33.72 26.97
C GLY A 580 13.05 -34.57 26.53
N ASP A 581 11.91 -34.45 27.20
CA ASP A 581 10.70 -35.23 26.95
C ASP A 581 9.70 -34.51 26.02
N VAL A 582 10.08 -33.34 25.50
CA VAL A 582 9.25 -32.58 24.56
C VAL A 582 9.21 -33.29 23.21
N THR A 583 8.05 -33.82 22.84
CA THR A 583 7.84 -34.43 21.53
C THR A 583 7.75 -33.39 20.40
N GLU A 584 7.97 -33.82 19.15
CA GLU A 584 7.79 -32.95 17.98
C GLU A 584 6.37 -32.37 17.88
N GLU A 585 5.35 -33.14 18.25
CA GLU A 585 3.96 -32.70 18.29
C GLU A 585 3.76 -31.60 19.34
N MET A 586 4.28 -31.80 20.57
CA MET A 586 4.24 -30.80 21.63
C MET A 586 4.92 -29.50 21.19
N ARG A 587 6.09 -29.61 20.57
CA ARG A 587 6.83 -28.48 20.01
C ARG A 587 6.04 -27.78 18.91
N TYR A 588 5.39 -28.51 18.01
CA TYR A 588 4.56 -27.93 16.94
C TYR A 588 3.34 -27.17 17.50
N ARG A 589 2.68 -27.74 18.51
CA ARG A 589 1.57 -27.07 19.22
C ARG A 589 2.06 -25.81 19.95
N ALA A 590 3.18 -25.89 20.66
CA ALA A 590 3.81 -24.74 21.32
C ALA A 590 4.26 -23.66 20.32
N LYS A 591 4.76 -24.05 19.15
CA LYS A 591 5.06 -23.12 18.05
C LYS A 591 3.81 -22.37 17.59
N THR A 592 2.72 -23.10 17.37
CA THR A 592 1.42 -22.53 17.02
C THR A 592 0.91 -21.56 18.08
N ILE A 593 1.10 -21.90 19.36
CA ILE A 593 0.75 -21.06 20.50
C ILE A 593 1.65 -19.82 20.55
N ASN A 594 2.99 -19.96 20.51
CA ASN A 594 3.92 -18.83 20.55
C ASN A 594 3.58 -17.81 19.46
N PHE A 595 3.50 -18.24 18.19
CA PHE A 595 3.15 -17.32 17.11
C PHE A 595 1.72 -16.79 17.29
N GLY A 596 0.75 -17.63 17.60
CA GLY A 596 -0.62 -17.19 17.80
C GLY A 596 -0.73 -16.10 18.88
N VAL A 597 -0.23 -16.39 20.08
CA VAL A 597 -0.37 -15.56 21.26
C VAL A 597 0.48 -14.29 21.18
N ILE A 598 1.71 -14.36 20.64
CA ILE A 598 2.51 -13.15 20.34
C ILE A 598 1.72 -12.24 19.40
N TYR A 599 1.07 -12.75 18.36
CA TYR A 599 0.23 -11.91 17.48
C TYR A 599 -1.18 -11.63 18.02
N GLY A 600 -1.40 -11.80 19.33
CA GLY A 600 -2.65 -11.48 20.01
C GLY A 600 -3.85 -12.35 19.62
N MET A 601 -3.61 -13.59 19.16
CA MET A 601 -4.67 -14.54 18.86
C MET A 601 -5.51 -14.85 20.10
N GLY A 602 -6.81 -14.57 20.01
CA GLY A 602 -7.75 -14.88 21.10
C GLY A 602 -8.13 -16.37 21.15
N PRO A 603 -8.77 -16.81 22.25
CA PRO A 603 -9.13 -18.21 22.49
C PRO A 603 -9.93 -18.86 21.35
N GLY A 604 -10.84 -18.11 20.72
CA GLY A 604 -11.70 -18.66 19.66
C GLY A 604 -11.00 -18.93 18.33
N ARG A 605 -9.86 -18.28 18.04
CA ARG A 605 -9.05 -18.62 16.86
C ARG A 605 -8.07 -19.73 17.19
N LEU A 606 -7.48 -19.69 18.39
CA LEU A 606 -6.56 -20.72 18.85
C LEU A 606 -7.25 -22.09 18.96
N SER A 607 -8.49 -22.12 19.46
CA SER A 607 -9.29 -23.35 19.58
C SER A 607 -9.50 -24.05 18.24
N LYS A 608 -9.69 -23.29 17.15
CA LYS A 608 -9.87 -23.84 15.80
C LYS A 608 -8.57 -24.36 15.18
N ILE A 609 -7.43 -23.79 15.54
CA ILE A 609 -6.14 -24.22 14.99
C ILE A 609 -5.62 -25.45 15.73
N LEU A 610 -5.82 -25.50 17.05
CA LEU A 610 -5.40 -26.61 17.89
C LEU A 610 -6.45 -27.74 18.01
N ASP A 611 -7.63 -27.55 17.43
CA ASP A 611 -8.79 -28.44 17.54
C ASP A 611 -9.13 -28.81 19.00
N ILE A 612 -9.28 -27.78 19.85
CA ILE A 612 -9.62 -27.91 21.28
C ILE A 612 -10.83 -27.06 21.64
N SER A 613 -11.39 -27.24 22.84
CA SER A 613 -12.49 -26.39 23.29
C SER A 613 -12.04 -24.93 23.48
N ARG A 614 -12.98 -23.98 23.40
CA ARG A 614 -12.68 -22.56 23.65
C ARG A 614 -12.18 -22.31 25.07
N LYS A 615 -12.64 -23.12 26.03
CA LYS A 615 -12.21 -23.06 27.43
C LYS A 615 -10.74 -23.48 27.55
N ASP A 616 -10.38 -24.62 26.99
CA ASP A 616 -9.00 -25.12 27.00
C ASP A 616 -8.06 -24.14 26.30
N ALA A 617 -8.47 -23.56 25.16
CA ALA A 617 -7.69 -22.52 24.50
C ALA A 617 -7.47 -21.28 25.39
N SER A 618 -8.46 -20.90 26.21
CA SER A 618 -8.32 -19.81 27.18
C SER A 618 -7.34 -20.17 28.29
N ASP A 619 -7.39 -21.40 28.79
CA ASP A 619 -6.49 -21.90 29.84
C ASP A 619 -5.05 -22.01 29.34
N VAL A 620 -4.86 -22.43 28.08
CA VAL A 620 -3.58 -22.45 27.35
C VAL A 620 -2.98 -21.04 27.25
N ILE A 621 -3.78 -20.05 26.84
CA ILE A 621 -3.34 -18.63 26.79
C ILE A 621 -2.99 -18.12 28.19
N GLY A 622 -3.81 -18.45 29.19
CA GLY A 622 -3.56 -18.08 30.59
C GLY A 622 -2.26 -18.69 31.12
N ALA A 623 -1.98 -19.96 30.81
CA ALA A 623 -0.74 -20.63 31.17
C ALA A 623 0.47 -19.98 30.50
N TYR A 624 0.38 -19.68 29.21
CA TYR A 624 1.42 -18.99 28.46
C TYR A 624 1.82 -17.66 29.13
N PHE A 625 0.85 -16.81 29.49
CA PHE A 625 1.15 -15.54 30.14
C PHE A 625 1.52 -15.63 31.62
N ARG A 626 1.30 -16.77 32.28
CA ARG A 626 1.92 -17.02 33.60
C ARG A 626 3.42 -17.29 33.47
N VAL A 627 3.84 -17.90 32.36
CA VAL A 627 5.25 -18.10 32.04
C VAL A 627 5.91 -16.79 31.58
N TYR A 628 5.20 -15.99 30.80
CA TYR A 628 5.70 -14.73 30.21
C TYR A 628 4.86 -13.51 30.65
N PRO A 629 4.94 -13.11 31.93
CA PRO A 629 4.10 -12.05 32.48
C PRO A 629 4.42 -10.67 31.93
N GLN A 630 5.69 -10.36 31.66
CA GLN A 630 6.09 -9.03 31.14
C GLN A 630 5.69 -8.87 29.68
N LEU A 631 5.71 -9.96 28.91
CA LEU A 631 5.12 -9.97 27.56
C LEU A 631 3.63 -9.61 27.59
N ARG A 632 2.85 -10.15 28.54
CA ARG A 632 1.43 -9.79 28.68
C ARG A 632 1.26 -8.32 29.02
N HIS A 633 2.08 -7.81 29.93
CA HIS A 633 2.03 -6.40 30.34
C HIS A 633 2.27 -5.49 29.13
N TYR A 634 3.36 -5.73 28.40
CA TYR A 634 3.74 -4.94 27.23
C TYR A 634 2.71 -4.99 26.08
N ILE A 635 2.07 -6.15 25.85
CA ILE A 635 0.95 -6.26 24.89
C ILE A 635 -0.22 -5.36 25.31
N ASN A 636 -0.59 -5.38 26.59
CA ASN A 636 -1.71 -4.55 27.10
C ASN A 636 -1.38 -3.06 27.05
N GLU A 637 -0.14 -2.67 27.36
CA GLU A 637 0.31 -1.28 27.21
C GLU A 637 0.24 -0.81 25.76
N SER A 638 0.68 -1.66 24.82
CA SER A 638 0.58 -1.39 23.39
C SER A 638 -0.86 -1.19 22.94
N TYR A 639 -1.79 -2.02 23.45
CA TYR A 639 -3.22 -1.87 23.17
C TYR A 639 -3.78 -0.55 23.71
N ASN A 640 -3.42 -0.18 24.95
CA ASN A 640 -3.84 1.07 25.55
C ASN A 640 -3.31 2.29 24.78
N LYS A 641 -2.05 2.24 24.33
CA LYS A 641 -1.45 3.29 23.50
C LYS A 641 -2.22 3.48 22.19
N VAL A 642 -2.54 2.38 21.49
CA VAL A 642 -3.33 2.43 20.24
C VAL A 642 -4.74 2.97 20.47
N MET A 643 -5.39 2.58 21.57
CA MET A 643 -6.73 3.07 21.91
C MET A 643 -6.75 4.58 22.21
N ARG A 644 -5.70 5.07 22.87
CA ARG A 644 -5.55 6.48 23.25
C ARG A 644 -5.14 7.34 22.07
N ASP A 645 -4.07 6.95 21.38
CA ASP A 645 -3.35 7.80 20.43
C ASP A 645 -3.71 7.51 18.97
N LEU A 646 -4.46 6.42 18.71
CA LEU A 646 -4.71 5.89 17.35
C LEU A 646 -3.43 5.72 16.53
N SER A 647 -2.29 5.52 17.19
CA SER A 647 -1.00 5.37 16.53
C SER A 647 -0.05 4.56 17.40
N ILE A 648 1.00 4.02 16.78
CA ILE A 648 2.09 3.37 17.48
C ILE A 648 3.41 3.67 16.76
N THR A 649 4.40 4.11 17.54
CA THR A 649 5.77 4.38 17.08
C THR A 649 6.67 3.24 17.50
N THR A 650 7.48 2.76 16.57
CA THR A 650 8.41 1.65 16.77
C THR A 650 9.80 2.14 17.18
N PRO A 651 10.69 1.30 17.71
CA PRO A 651 12.04 1.68 18.15
C PRO A 651 12.90 2.39 17.10
N PHE A 652 12.67 2.11 15.81
CA PHE A 652 13.39 2.76 14.70
C PHE A 652 12.77 4.10 14.28
N GLY A 653 11.68 4.54 14.91
CA GLY A 653 11.01 5.81 14.63
C GLY A 653 9.83 5.72 13.64
N HIS A 654 9.55 4.54 13.06
CA HIS A 654 8.38 4.36 12.21
C HIS A 654 7.08 4.49 13.02
N THR A 655 6.18 5.37 12.60
CA THR A 655 4.87 5.56 13.23
C THR A 655 3.75 5.08 12.31
N ARG A 656 2.95 4.11 12.79
CA ARG A 656 1.72 3.69 12.11
C ARG A 656 0.51 4.30 12.79
N THR A 657 -0.37 4.91 12.01
CA THR A 657 -1.67 5.41 12.45
C THR A 657 -2.77 4.39 12.16
N PHE A 658 -3.80 4.36 12.99
CA PHE A 658 -4.92 3.41 12.93
C PHE A 658 -6.24 4.12 12.75
N VAL A 659 -7.16 3.39 12.11
CA VAL A 659 -8.54 3.80 11.95
C VAL A 659 -9.33 3.33 13.18
N ARG A 660 -9.93 4.23 13.98
CA ARG A 660 -10.79 3.91 15.13
C ARG A 660 -11.87 2.91 14.73
N PRO A 661 -12.24 1.93 15.58
CA PRO A 661 -13.35 1.05 15.28
C PRO A 661 -14.68 1.82 15.19
N ASN A 662 -15.61 1.33 14.35
CA ASN A 662 -16.96 1.88 14.24
C ASN A 662 -17.63 2.01 15.63
N TYR A 663 -18.28 3.15 15.87
CA TYR A 663 -18.95 3.48 17.14
C TYR A 663 -18.04 3.40 18.38
N GLY A 664 -16.71 3.41 18.21
CA GLY A 664 -15.74 3.31 19.30
C GLY A 664 -15.71 1.94 19.98
N ASN A 665 -16.26 0.88 19.38
CA ASN A 665 -16.31 -0.44 20.01
C ASN A 665 -14.96 -1.17 19.95
N TRP A 666 -14.14 -0.96 20.99
CA TRP A 666 -12.83 -1.58 21.15
C TRP A 666 -12.86 -3.07 21.51
N GLU A 667 -14.00 -3.56 22.00
CA GLU A 667 -14.20 -4.97 22.39
C GLU A 667 -14.79 -5.81 21.25
N GLY A 668 -15.30 -5.15 20.21
CA GLY A 668 -15.75 -5.80 18.98
C GLY A 668 -14.60 -6.38 18.15
N PHE A 669 -14.96 -7.13 17.10
CA PHE A 669 -14.01 -7.74 16.18
C PHE A 669 -12.99 -6.74 15.61
N GLU A 670 -13.47 -5.55 15.23
CA GLU A 670 -12.66 -4.50 14.64
C GLU A 670 -11.69 -3.87 15.64
N GLY A 671 -12.17 -3.54 16.85
CA GLY A 671 -11.32 -3.05 17.93
C GLY A 671 -10.22 -4.04 18.30
N ALA A 672 -10.56 -5.33 18.43
CA ALA A 672 -9.59 -6.39 18.64
C ALA A 672 -8.61 -6.56 17.47
N ARG A 673 -9.04 -6.34 16.23
CA ARG A 673 -8.17 -6.35 15.04
C ARG A 673 -7.16 -5.21 15.09
N ILE A 674 -7.59 -4.00 15.38
CA ILE A 674 -6.74 -2.80 15.47
C ILE A 674 -5.71 -2.94 16.61
N LYS A 675 -6.16 -3.36 17.81
CA LYS A 675 -5.26 -3.65 18.95
C LYS A 675 -4.13 -4.62 18.55
N ARG A 676 -4.48 -5.75 17.92
CA ARG A 676 -3.49 -6.72 17.40
C ARG A 676 -2.55 -6.10 16.37
N GLN A 677 -3.08 -5.30 15.44
CA GLN A 677 -2.25 -4.65 14.43
C GLN A 677 -1.25 -3.67 15.06
N GLY A 678 -1.64 -2.96 16.11
CA GLY A 678 -0.76 -2.16 16.95
C GLY A 678 0.47 -2.90 17.40
N PHE A 679 0.27 -3.93 18.24
CA PHE A 679 1.36 -4.76 18.75
C PHE A 679 2.18 -5.40 17.62
N ASN A 680 1.51 -5.96 16.61
CA ASN A 680 2.20 -6.58 15.47
C ASN A 680 3.06 -5.58 14.69
N THR A 681 2.70 -4.30 14.68
CA THR A 681 3.49 -3.27 13.97
C THR A 681 4.85 -3.07 14.64
N ILE A 682 4.90 -3.06 15.97
CA ILE A 682 6.17 -3.00 16.71
C ILE A 682 7.07 -4.17 16.28
N ILE A 683 6.55 -5.39 16.37
CA ILE A 683 7.34 -6.60 16.08
C ILE A 683 7.77 -6.66 14.61
N GLN A 684 6.83 -6.46 13.68
CA GLN A 684 7.09 -6.66 12.25
C GLN A 684 7.92 -5.55 11.63
N SER A 685 7.72 -4.30 12.06
CA SER A 685 8.49 -3.15 11.56
C SER A 685 9.90 -3.15 12.10
N THR A 686 10.09 -3.46 13.38
CA THR A 686 11.44 -3.64 13.94
C THR A 686 12.17 -4.77 13.21
N ALA A 687 11.49 -5.89 12.92
CA ALA A 687 12.09 -6.97 12.13
C ALA A 687 12.49 -6.54 10.72
N ALA A 688 11.68 -5.71 10.06
CA ALA A 688 11.99 -5.15 8.75
C ALA A 688 13.22 -4.22 8.83
N CYS A 689 13.27 -3.35 9.84
CA CYS A 689 14.38 -2.43 10.02
C CYS A 689 15.71 -3.16 10.33
N VAL A 690 15.68 -4.21 11.15
CA VAL A 690 16.85 -5.07 11.38
C VAL A 690 17.30 -5.75 10.08
N MET A 691 16.37 -6.24 9.27
CA MET A 691 16.69 -6.78 7.93
C MET A 691 17.33 -5.71 7.03
N TYR A 692 16.86 -4.47 7.09
CA TYR A 692 17.44 -3.37 6.30
C TYR A 692 18.88 -3.05 6.69
N VAL A 693 19.16 -2.99 7.99
CA VAL A 693 20.54 -2.82 8.49
C VAL A 693 21.44 -3.94 7.96
N ALA A 694 20.99 -5.19 8.06
CA ALA A 694 21.76 -6.33 7.57
C ALA A 694 21.98 -6.30 6.05
N LEU A 695 20.96 -5.90 5.28
CA LEU A 695 21.10 -5.76 3.82
C LEU A 695 22.09 -4.68 3.43
N ILE A 696 22.09 -3.54 4.15
CA ILE A 696 23.07 -2.47 3.94
C ILE A 696 24.49 -2.98 4.23
N GLU A 697 24.69 -3.63 5.37
CA GLU A 697 26.00 -4.16 5.76
C GLU A 697 26.51 -5.26 4.80
N VAL A 698 25.64 -6.20 4.42
CA VAL A 698 26.00 -7.26 3.46
C VAL A 698 26.28 -6.67 2.08
N HIS A 699 25.48 -5.72 1.62
CA HIS A 699 25.71 -5.07 0.32
C HIS A 699 27.04 -4.33 0.30
N ALA A 700 27.38 -3.58 1.36
CA ALA A 700 28.67 -2.91 1.50
C ALA A 700 29.84 -3.91 1.53
N ALA A 701 29.70 -5.01 2.27
CA ALA A 701 30.74 -6.06 2.36
C ALA A 701 30.96 -6.83 1.05
N LEU A 702 29.97 -6.86 0.16
CA LEU A 702 30.07 -7.48 -1.17
C LEU A 702 30.56 -6.51 -2.26
N ALA A 703 30.56 -5.20 -1.99
CA ALA A 703 31.01 -4.17 -2.92
C ALA A 703 32.52 -3.90 -2.83
N GLY A 704 33.13 -4.20 -1.69
CA GLY A 704 34.59 -4.26 -1.50
C GLY A 704 35.14 -5.64 -1.86
#